data_AF-A0A6I3WWD2-F1
#
_entry.id   AF-A0A6I3WWD2-F1
#
_cell.length_a   1.000
_cell.length_b   1.000
_cell.length_c   1.000
_cell.angle_alpha   90.00
_cell.angle_beta   90.00
_cell.angle_gamma   90.00
#
_symmetry.space_group_name_H-M   'P 1'
#
loop_
_entity.id
_entity.type
_entity.pdbx_description
1 polymer ?
#
loop_
_entity_poly.entity_id
_entity_poly.type
_entity_poly.pdbx_seq_one_letter_code
_entity_poly.pdbx_strand_id
1 'polypeptide(L)'
;MSIMMLAGCLAAVTPAARVSATDSATDSATIDGLFAGTGRIGPGLTRNLTVTGRGGVPDSGVGAVALNVTATGPSLGGYLTVWPTGAARPSASNLNFTAGQTIPNMVVVPVGDGGQISIFNFSGSVDVVVDVLGWFPVRGSFTGLTPARLMETRPQLHTIDGLFNGTGAIGQGLSRDLTVLGRGGVPTSGVGAVALNVTATGSTLGGYLTVWPTGDGRPTASNLNFTPGQSIPNMVIVPVGAGGKISIFNFAGSVDVVVDVLGWFPVGSSFTGLTPARLMETRPQLNTIDGLFNGTGPIGQGLTRNLTVLGRGGVPGNGVGAVALNVTATGPTLGGYLTVWPTGQGKPKASNLNFTPGQSIPNMVIVPVGSGGQISIFNAAGFTDVVVDVLGWFPVGSSFTGLTPARLVDTRGMLTQPPADIGTIRNLLVLRPELHQMAGTDAVAVWVCDVPTPSTPYAGDGPTRLSLDPDAIAAWAQLNAAPYFDTESSARYHAVFSGMGHIALTSSDGPDSCRQKAEALTVAPFTNVLAVDNTTRQGGRAGPGTISQFDGSNLNVFAVSPSETLRGMWVGGGSIAPDQFPAANVLVHEMGHALHWPHNFIGPASEYDDPVDVMSGSPANGRCSKPIVGGGTWTWPCVPQNTMAFNRFAAGWISDGQVQLQLTGSQKDFTLDAPMGAGLQMVVAPDTTNPKVMLTLEARPRTGADQYQTTEGVAAYIVDQRPTECGSLGSFFSSCISSFRRQYQAIGSPNGTAHVLQLGTTTVIGGVSISVTAHVGDSFTVSISGTFTAP
;
A
#
# COMPACT_ATOMS: atom_id res chain seq x y z
N MET A 1 -2.85 -19.86 -59.89
CA MET A 1 -3.03 -18.54 -59.25
C MET A 1 -4.42 -18.52 -58.65
N SER A 2 -4.54 -18.93 -57.39
CA SER A 2 -5.80 -19.01 -56.66
C SER A 2 -5.67 -18.12 -55.43
N ILE A 3 -6.58 -17.17 -55.29
CA ILE A 3 -6.64 -16.21 -54.19
C ILE A 3 -7.43 -16.86 -53.05
N MET A 4 -6.79 -17.00 -51.90
CA MET A 4 -7.35 -17.60 -50.68
C MET A 4 -7.89 -16.48 -49.78
N MET A 5 -9.18 -16.57 -49.44
CA MET A 5 -9.83 -15.78 -48.39
C MET A 5 -9.26 -16.16 -47.02
N LEU A 6 -9.01 -15.18 -46.15
CA LEU A 6 -9.00 -15.39 -44.70
C LEU A 6 -9.93 -14.37 -44.02
N ALA A 7 -10.95 -14.91 -43.35
CA ALA A 7 -11.79 -14.21 -42.40
C ALA A 7 -11.03 -14.04 -41.07
N GLY A 8 -11.02 -12.83 -40.51
CA GLY A 8 -10.51 -12.53 -39.18
C GLY A 8 -11.67 -12.14 -38.25
N CYS A 9 -11.91 -12.96 -37.23
CA CYS A 9 -12.90 -12.78 -36.17
C CYS A 9 -12.71 -11.46 -35.39
N LEU A 10 -13.84 -10.86 -35.00
CA LEU A 10 -13.94 -9.93 -33.87
C LEU A 10 -13.51 -10.65 -32.59
N ALA A 11 -12.50 -10.12 -31.89
CA ALA A 11 -12.23 -10.45 -30.49
C ALA A 11 -12.75 -9.32 -29.61
N ALA A 12 -13.61 -9.69 -28.66
CA ALA A 12 -14.17 -8.82 -27.64
C ALA A 12 -13.06 -8.25 -26.73
N VAL A 13 -13.17 -6.96 -26.42
CA VAL A 13 -12.34 -6.27 -25.43
C VAL A 13 -12.80 -6.70 -24.04
N THR A 14 -11.93 -7.36 -23.28
CA THR A 14 -12.13 -7.65 -21.85
C THR A 14 -11.75 -6.42 -20.99
N PRO A 15 -12.41 -6.20 -19.83
CA PRO A 15 -12.22 -5.01 -19.01
C PRO A 15 -10.94 -5.06 -18.15
N ALA A 16 -10.50 -3.87 -17.75
CA ALA A 16 -9.21 -3.51 -17.18
C ALA A 16 -8.83 -4.19 -15.84
N ALA A 17 -7.54 -4.49 -15.71
CA ALA A 17 -6.86 -4.96 -14.50
C ALA A 17 -6.83 -3.89 -13.38
N ARG A 18 -6.84 -4.35 -12.12
CA ARG A 18 -6.74 -3.52 -10.90
C ARG A 18 -5.32 -2.98 -10.71
N VAL A 19 -5.18 -1.67 -10.49
CA VAL A 19 -3.91 -0.96 -10.23
C VAL A 19 -3.88 -0.55 -8.75
N SER A 20 -2.86 -0.99 -8.01
CA SER A 20 -2.59 -0.58 -6.62
C SER A 20 -1.89 0.80 -6.59
N ALA A 21 -1.98 1.50 -5.46
CA ALA A 21 -1.42 2.84 -5.18
C ALA A 21 0.12 2.95 -5.26
N THR A 22 0.81 1.86 -5.56
CA THR A 22 2.21 1.87 -5.93
C THR A 22 2.30 1.86 -7.45
N ASP A 23 2.78 2.98 -8.00
CA ASP A 23 3.47 3.00 -9.28
C ASP A 23 4.31 1.71 -9.38
N SER A 24 3.94 0.79 -10.26
CA SER A 24 4.44 -0.59 -10.21
C SER A 24 5.96 -0.58 -10.36
N ALA A 25 6.68 -1.46 -9.67
CA ALA A 25 8.14 -1.61 -9.83
C ALA A 25 8.58 -2.01 -11.26
N THR A 26 7.64 -2.24 -12.18
CA THR A 26 7.87 -2.33 -13.64
C THR A 26 8.07 -0.96 -14.30
N ASP A 27 7.84 0.14 -13.60
CA ASP A 27 7.90 1.49 -14.13
C ASP A 27 9.06 2.34 -13.57
N SER A 28 10.03 1.70 -12.92
CA SER A 28 11.30 2.33 -12.55
C SER A 28 12.20 2.67 -13.75
N ALA A 29 11.72 2.41 -14.98
CA ALA A 29 12.37 2.91 -16.18
C ALA A 29 12.24 4.44 -16.20
N THR A 30 13.35 5.11 -15.92
CA THR A 30 13.52 6.51 -16.32
C THR A 30 13.48 6.61 -17.84
N ILE A 31 13.22 7.81 -18.37
CA ILE A 31 13.05 8.05 -19.80
C ILE A 31 14.23 7.55 -20.67
N ASP A 32 15.41 7.39 -20.07
CA ASP A 32 16.67 7.02 -20.70
C ASP A 32 17.41 5.89 -19.98
N GLY A 33 16.80 5.26 -18.98
CA GLY A 33 17.42 4.22 -18.14
C GLY A 33 18.50 4.73 -17.17
N LEU A 34 18.87 6.01 -17.20
CA LEU A 34 19.81 6.60 -16.24
C LEU A 34 19.11 6.92 -14.92
N PHE A 35 19.81 6.78 -13.80
CA PHE A 35 19.30 7.04 -12.45
C PHE A 35 18.10 6.17 -12.01
N ALA A 36 17.84 5.04 -12.70
CA ALA A 36 16.91 4.01 -12.23
C ALA A 36 17.56 3.15 -11.14
N GLY A 37 16.84 2.84 -10.06
CA GLY A 37 17.36 1.93 -9.04
C GLY A 37 18.54 2.44 -8.24
N THR A 38 18.72 3.76 -8.14
CA THR A 38 19.89 4.35 -7.46
C THR A 38 19.89 4.21 -5.93
N GLY A 39 18.89 3.52 -5.37
CA GLY A 39 18.76 3.22 -3.94
C GLY A 39 18.30 4.43 -3.13
N ARG A 40 17.71 4.18 -1.97
CA ARG A 40 17.11 5.22 -1.11
C ARG A 40 18.10 6.33 -0.77
N ILE A 41 17.62 7.56 -0.63
CA ILE A 41 18.41 8.66 -0.08
C ILE A 41 18.37 8.54 1.45
N GLY A 42 19.51 8.23 2.07
CA GLY A 42 19.64 8.12 3.52
C GLY A 42 19.53 9.46 4.26
N PRO A 43 19.51 9.44 5.61
CA PRO A 43 19.30 10.64 6.41
C PRO A 43 20.49 11.58 6.27
N GLY A 44 20.21 12.88 6.07
CA GLY A 44 21.25 13.88 5.91
C GLY A 44 21.96 13.85 4.54
N LEU A 45 21.61 12.92 3.64
CA LEU A 45 22.29 12.77 2.36
C LEU A 45 21.67 13.64 1.27
N THR A 46 22.50 14.00 0.29
CA THR A 46 22.10 14.75 -0.90
C THR A 46 22.38 13.93 -2.15
N ARG A 47 21.48 13.98 -3.13
CA ARG A 47 21.65 13.39 -4.46
C ARG A 47 21.57 14.46 -5.53
N ASN A 48 22.54 14.46 -6.44
CA ASN A 48 22.49 15.30 -7.62
C ASN A 48 21.80 14.55 -8.76
N LEU A 49 21.00 15.27 -9.53
CA LEU A 49 20.24 14.77 -10.66
C LEU A 49 20.49 15.67 -11.86
N THR A 50 21.06 15.11 -12.93
CA THR A 50 21.12 15.78 -14.23
C THR A 50 19.72 15.88 -14.82
N VAL A 51 19.31 17.09 -15.19
CA VAL A 51 17.98 17.39 -15.73
C VAL A 51 18.01 17.91 -17.16
N THR A 52 19.10 18.53 -17.60
CA THR A 52 19.28 18.93 -19.00
C THR A 52 19.63 17.74 -19.88
N GLY A 53 19.24 17.79 -21.15
CA GLY A 53 19.48 16.72 -22.11
C GLY A 53 18.58 15.50 -21.95
N ARG A 54 17.58 15.57 -21.06
CA ARG A 54 16.77 14.43 -20.64
C ARG A 54 15.29 14.78 -20.66
N GLY A 55 14.44 13.81 -21.00
CA GLY A 55 12.99 13.95 -20.90
C GLY A 55 12.39 15.10 -21.73
N GLY A 56 13.06 15.55 -22.81
CA GLY A 56 12.64 16.70 -23.62
C GLY A 56 13.17 18.05 -23.15
N VAL A 57 13.98 18.09 -22.09
CA VAL A 57 14.74 19.27 -21.67
C VAL A 57 16.00 19.39 -22.54
N PRO A 58 16.28 20.55 -23.16
CA PRO A 58 17.50 20.76 -23.94
C PRO A 58 18.79 20.60 -23.13
N ASP A 59 19.90 20.27 -23.81
CA ASP A 59 21.23 20.18 -23.20
C ASP A 59 21.77 21.54 -22.72
N SER A 60 21.29 22.65 -23.29
CA SER A 60 21.76 24.00 -22.98
C SER A 60 20.65 25.03 -23.14
N GLY A 61 20.88 26.24 -22.62
CA GLY A 61 19.91 27.34 -22.71
C GLY A 61 18.73 27.21 -21.73
N VAL A 62 18.75 26.24 -20.82
CA VAL A 62 17.73 26.00 -19.79
C VAL A 62 18.07 26.77 -18.52
N GLY A 63 17.16 27.63 -18.07
CA GLY A 63 17.29 28.41 -16.85
C GLY A 63 16.65 27.73 -15.63
N ALA A 64 15.50 27.07 -15.81
CA ALA A 64 14.80 26.35 -14.75
C ALA A 64 14.00 25.18 -15.30
N VAL A 65 13.73 24.18 -14.45
CA VAL A 65 12.88 23.02 -14.76
C VAL A 65 11.66 23.00 -13.85
N ALA A 66 10.54 22.55 -14.40
CA ALA A 66 9.28 22.32 -13.70
C ALA A 66 9.11 20.81 -13.51
N LEU A 67 9.05 20.37 -12.26
CA LEU A 67 9.18 18.97 -11.84
C LEU A 67 8.03 18.58 -10.92
N ASN A 68 7.57 17.34 -11.00
CA ASN A 68 6.85 16.70 -9.91
C ASN A 68 7.83 15.84 -9.10
N VAL A 69 8.04 16.16 -7.83
CA VAL A 69 8.96 15.43 -6.95
C VAL A 69 8.15 14.62 -5.96
N THR A 70 8.33 13.30 -5.98
CA THR A 70 7.58 12.34 -5.15
C THR A 70 8.51 11.65 -4.16
N ALA A 71 8.21 11.73 -2.87
CA ALA A 71 8.77 10.82 -1.87
C ALA A 71 7.90 9.57 -1.77
N THR A 72 8.51 8.40 -1.65
CA THR A 72 7.79 7.13 -1.50
C THR A 72 8.47 6.20 -0.49
N GLY A 73 7.64 5.55 0.32
CA GLY A 73 8.05 4.63 1.39
C GLY A 73 9.00 5.18 2.48
N PRO A 74 9.06 6.48 2.80
CA PRO A 74 10.03 7.02 3.76
C PRO A 74 10.03 6.24 5.09
N SER A 75 11.20 5.92 5.63
CA SER A 75 11.29 5.10 6.86
C SER A 75 10.95 5.88 8.14
N LEU A 76 11.01 7.21 8.09
CA LEU A 76 10.65 8.14 9.17
C LEU A 76 9.96 9.36 8.56
N GLY A 77 9.25 10.13 9.39
CA GLY A 77 8.78 11.46 8.97
C GLY A 77 9.95 12.41 8.71
N GLY A 78 9.82 13.27 7.70
CA GLY A 78 10.91 14.11 7.20
C GLY A 78 10.50 15.05 6.08
N TYR A 79 11.50 15.59 5.38
CA TYR A 79 11.29 16.47 4.24
C TYR A 79 12.40 16.35 3.19
N LEU A 80 12.06 16.72 1.95
CA LEU A 80 13.01 16.95 0.86
C LEU A 80 13.24 18.44 0.65
N THR A 81 14.49 18.80 0.35
CA THR A 81 14.88 20.12 -0.19
C THR A 81 15.46 19.94 -1.58
N VAL A 82 15.05 20.77 -2.54
CA VAL A 82 15.48 20.74 -3.95
C VAL A 82 15.99 22.12 -4.35
N TRP A 83 17.21 22.20 -4.89
CA TRP A 83 17.87 23.46 -5.25
C TRP A 83 18.86 23.28 -6.41
N PRO A 84 19.32 24.36 -7.08
CA PRO A 84 20.35 24.26 -8.12
C PRO A 84 21.67 23.72 -7.55
N THR A 85 22.24 22.69 -8.18
CA THR A 85 23.56 22.16 -7.81
C THR A 85 24.63 23.24 -7.88
N GLY A 86 25.56 23.25 -6.93
CA GLY A 86 26.61 24.28 -6.81
C GLY A 86 26.23 25.46 -5.92
N ALA A 87 24.93 25.70 -5.67
CA ALA A 87 24.47 26.69 -4.70
C ALA A 87 24.44 26.10 -3.27
N ALA A 88 24.53 27.00 -2.28
CA ALA A 88 24.33 26.63 -0.87
C ALA A 88 22.91 26.11 -0.65
N ARG A 89 22.77 25.01 0.11
CA ARG A 89 21.46 24.40 0.40
C ARG A 89 20.58 25.39 1.20
N PRO A 90 19.38 25.72 0.71
CA PRO A 90 18.45 26.59 1.45
C PRO A 90 17.81 25.87 2.64
N SER A 91 17.18 26.63 3.54
CA SER A 91 16.39 26.09 4.66
C SER A 91 14.96 25.69 4.27
N ALA A 92 14.56 25.95 3.02
CA ALA A 92 13.25 25.61 2.49
C ALA A 92 13.05 24.10 2.40
N SER A 93 11.83 23.61 2.71
CA SER A 93 11.42 22.23 2.42
C SER A 93 10.43 22.23 1.27
N ASN A 94 10.74 21.51 0.19
CA ASN A 94 9.85 21.40 -0.96
C ASN A 94 8.77 20.35 -0.74
N LEU A 95 9.04 19.31 0.04
CA LEU A 95 8.12 18.20 0.28
C LEU A 95 8.23 17.78 1.74
N ASN A 96 7.12 17.61 2.44
CA ASN A 96 7.10 17.10 3.82
C ASN A 96 6.28 15.80 3.84
N PHE A 97 6.75 14.78 4.55
CA PHE A 97 6.16 13.44 4.55
C PHE A 97 6.22 12.79 5.93
N THR A 98 5.32 11.85 6.19
CA THR A 98 5.35 10.93 7.34
C THR A 98 5.87 9.55 6.93
N ALA A 99 6.26 8.70 7.89
CA ALA A 99 6.72 7.35 7.60
C ALA A 99 5.70 6.56 6.76
N GLY A 100 6.18 5.80 5.77
CA GLY A 100 5.37 5.01 4.85
C GLY A 100 4.58 5.81 3.79
N GLN A 101 4.57 7.14 3.85
CA GLN A 101 3.73 7.96 2.97
C GLN A 101 4.33 8.10 1.56
N THR A 102 3.51 7.90 0.52
CA THR A 102 3.82 8.34 -0.84
C THR A 102 3.16 9.69 -1.11
N ILE A 103 3.96 10.73 -1.31
CA ILE A 103 3.45 12.09 -1.50
C ILE A 103 4.29 12.85 -2.54
N PRO A 104 3.66 13.49 -3.54
CA PRO A 104 4.31 14.40 -4.46
C PRO A 104 4.09 15.88 -4.10
N ASN A 105 4.98 16.73 -4.58
CA ASN A 105 4.75 18.18 -4.70
C ASN A 105 5.43 18.71 -5.96
N MET A 106 4.81 19.70 -6.58
CA MET A 106 5.38 20.44 -7.70
C MET A 106 6.58 21.27 -7.25
N VAL A 107 7.65 21.26 -8.04
CA VAL A 107 8.88 22.02 -7.80
C VAL A 107 9.28 22.73 -9.09
N VAL A 108 9.45 24.04 -9.04
CA VAL A 108 10.20 24.78 -10.07
C VAL A 108 11.54 25.20 -9.49
N VAL A 109 12.62 24.78 -10.12
CA VAL A 109 13.98 24.96 -9.60
C VAL A 109 14.93 25.40 -10.73
N PRO A 110 15.82 26.38 -10.48
CA PRO A 110 16.89 26.71 -11.42
C PRO A 110 17.79 25.51 -11.71
N VAL A 111 18.35 25.48 -12.91
CA VAL A 111 19.38 24.49 -13.26
C VAL A 111 20.75 24.99 -12.79
N GLY A 112 21.47 24.17 -12.01
CA GLY A 112 22.79 24.49 -11.47
C GLY A 112 23.95 23.89 -12.28
N ASP A 113 25.09 23.73 -11.63
CA ASP A 113 26.35 23.27 -12.24
C ASP A 113 26.19 21.94 -12.98
N GLY A 114 26.67 21.89 -14.23
CA GLY A 114 26.60 20.70 -15.07
C GLY A 114 25.19 20.30 -15.50
N GLY A 115 24.21 21.22 -15.45
CA GLY A 115 22.84 20.91 -15.85
C GLY A 115 22.04 20.16 -14.79
N GLN A 116 22.41 20.30 -13.51
CA GLN A 116 21.92 19.47 -12.41
C GLN A 116 21.12 20.24 -11.37
N ILE A 117 20.32 19.49 -10.62
CA ILE A 117 19.68 19.90 -9.36
C ILE A 117 20.15 18.98 -8.23
N SER A 118 20.09 19.47 -7.00
CA SER A 118 20.41 18.71 -5.79
C SER A 118 19.15 18.46 -4.96
N ILE A 119 19.02 17.24 -4.45
CA ILE A 119 17.89 16.77 -3.64
C ILE A 119 18.43 16.25 -2.31
N PHE A 120 18.05 16.90 -1.21
CA PHE A 120 18.44 16.53 0.16
C PHE A 120 17.31 15.81 0.86
N ASN A 121 17.64 14.75 1.61
CA ASN A 121 16.73 14.14 2.56
C ASN A 121 17.14 14.48 4.01
N PHE A 122 16.22 15.02 4.79
CA PHE A 122 16.48 15.40 6.17
C PHE A 122 16.62 14.20 7.14
N SER A 123 15.72 13.22 7.06
CA SER A 123 15.58 12.16 8.07
C SER A 123 15.10 10.85 7.46
N GLY A 124 15.40 9.74 8.14
CA GLY A 124 15.08 8.40 7.64
C GLY A 124 15.75 8.08 6.30
N SER A 125 15.33 6.99 5.67
CA SER A 125 15.64 6.68 4.27
C SER A 125 14.38 6.87 3.43
N VAL A 126 14.51 7.41 2.22
CA VAL A 126 13.35 7.69 1.36
C VAL A 126 13.69 7.39 -0.09
N ASP A 127 12.70 6.86 -0.82
CA ASP A 127 12.79 6.79 -2.26
C ASP A 127 12.24 8.07 -2.89
N VAL A 128 12.91 8.55 -3.93
CA VAL A 128 12.53 9.76 -4.65
C VAL A 128 12.29 9.44 -6.12
N VAL A 129 11.14 9.87 -6.62
CA VAL A 129 10.79 9.85 -8.04
C VAL A 129 10.67 11.29 -8.51
N VAL A 130 11.29 11.64 -9.64
CA VAL A 130 11.15 12.99 -10.23
C VAL A 130 10.69 12.85 -11.67
N ASP A 131 9.55 13.45 -11.96
CA ASP A 131 9.02 13.58 -13.31
C ASP A 131 9.17 15.02 -13.81
N VAL A 132 9.69 15.22 -15.01
CA VAL A 132 9.79 16.54 -15.64
C VAL A 132 8.51 16.86 -16.42
N LEU A 133 7.99 18.06 -16.19
CA LEU A 133 6.74 18.57 -16.76
C LEU A 133 6.99 19.68 -17.79
N GLY A 134 8.15 20.32 -17.73
CA GLY A 134 8.52 21.40 -18.65
C GLY A 134 9.78 22.13 -18.20
N TRP A 135 10.17 23.12 -18.99
CA TRP A 135 11.36 23.92 -18.72
C TRP A 135 11.20 25.38 -19.18
N PHE A 136 12.01 26.25 -18.58
CA PHE A 136 12.13 27.67 -18.89
C PHE A 136 13.55 27.99 -19.39
N PRO A 137 13.74 28.78 -20.45
CA PRO A 137 15.06 29.17 -20.94
C PRO A 137 15.72 30.20 -20.02
N VAL A 138 17.06 30.30 -20.10
CA VAL A 138 17.89 31.26 -19.31
C VAL A 138 17.48 32.72 -19.54
N ARG A 139 17.07 33.07 -20.77
CA ARG A 139 16.54 34.40 -21.13
C ARG A 139 15.01 34.40 -21.26
N GLY A 140 14.36 33.47 -20.57
CA GLY A 140 12.92 33.38 -20.48
C GLY A 140 12.33 34.38 -19.51
N SER A 141 11.02 34.39 -19.45
CA SER A 141 10.24 35.28 -18.61
C SER A 141 9.85 34.62 -17.28
N PHE A 142 10.65 33.68 -16.80
CA PHE A 142 10.64 33.21 -15.42
C PHE A 142 12.05 33.36 -14.87
N THR A 143 12.20 34.06 -13.77
CA THR A 143 13.45 34.16 -13.04
C THR A 143 13.37 33.25 -11.82
N GLY A 144 14.01 32.09 -11.93
CA GLY A 144 14.16 31.17 -10.82
C GLY A 144 15.16 31.70 -9.80
N LEU A 145 14.91 31.41 -8.53
CA LEU A 145 15.71 31.85 -7.40
C LEU A 145 16.18 30.63 -6.60
N THR A 146 17.30 30.76 -5.87
CA THR A 146 17.57 29.84 -4.77
C THR A 146 16.45 30.04 -3.74
N PRO A 147 15.74 28.97 -3.31
CA PRO A 147 14.61 29.10 -2.40
C PRO A 147 14.93 29.95 -1.16
N ALA A 148 14.09 30.95 -0.88
CA ALA A 148 14.27 31.86 0.25
C ALA A 148 12.99 31.97 1.09
N ARG A 149 13.11 31.82 2.40
CA ARG A 149 11.96 31.90 3.30
C ARG A 149 11.50 33.34 3.52
N LEU A 150 10.28 33.66 3.08
CA LEU A 150 9.64 34.98 3.23
C LEU A 150 8.70 35.07 4.44
N MET A 151 8.16 33.95 4.91
CA MET A 151 7.31 33.90 6.11
C MET A 151 7.58 32.65 6.92
N GLU A 152 7.61 32.81 8.25
CA GLU A 152 7.72 31.74 9.22
C GLU A 152 6.91 32.15 10.46
N THR A 153 5.71 31.60 10.62
CA THR A 153 4.83 31.98 11.74
C THR A 153 5.30 31.41 13.08
N ARG A 154 6.08 30.32 13.07
CA ARG A 154 6.54 29.65 14.30
C ARG A 154 7.62 30.46 15.02
N PRO A 155 7.67 30.41 16.37
CA PRO A 155 8.73 31.06 17.12
C PRO A 155 10.08 30.37 16.86
N GLN A 156 11.18 31.13 17.03
CA GLN A 156 12.58 30.65 16.98
C GLN A 156 13.11 30.21 15.60
N LEU A 157 12.31 30.28 14.54
CA LEU A 157 12.75 30.07 13.17
C LEU A 157 12.82 31.42 12.42
N HIS A 158 13.66 31.49 11.39
CA HIS A 158 14.00 32.75 10.74
C HIS A 158 13.69 32.73 9.22
N THR A 159 13.13 33.84 8.76
CA THR A 159 13.08 34.25 7.35
C THR A 159 14.41 34.84 6.92
N ILE A 160 14.58 35.02 5.61
CA ILE A 160 15.82 35.49 4.99
C ILE A 160 16.26 36.90 5.46
N ASP A 161 15.32 37.73 5.91
CA ASP A 161 15.53 39.14 6.25
C ASP A 161 14.98 39.52 7.63
N GLY A 162 14.54 38.54 8.42
CA GLY A 162 13.96 38.75 9.75
C GLY A 162 12.50 39.24 9.75
N LEU A 163 11.96 39.64 8.59
CA LEU A 163 10.58 40.11 8.48
C LEU A 163 9.62 38.92 8.46
N PHE A 164 8.47 39.05 9.13
CA PHE A 164 7.49 37.96 9.26
C PHE A 164 7.99 36.72 10.04
N ASN A 165 9.00 36.86 10.89
CA ASN A 165 9.42 35.84 11.85
C ASN A 165 8.46 35.75 13.04
N GLY A 166 8.09 34.54 13.46
CA GLY A 166 7.35 34.31 14.69
C GLY A 166 6.04 35.08 14.76
N THR A 167 5.39 35.32 13.63
CA THR A 167 4.16 36.14 13.55
C THR A 167 2.94 35.46 14.17
N GLY A 168 3.09 34.23 14.67
CA GLY A 168 2.03 33.42 15.29
C GLY A 168 1.12 32.78 14.26
N ALA A 169 0.50 31.65 14.60
CA ALA A 169 -0.42 30.93 13.74
C ALA A 169 -1.57 31.81 13.21
N ILE A 170 -2.02 31.56 11.99
CA ILE A 170 -3.20 32.23 11.42
C ILE A 170 -4.45 31.56 11.99
N GLY A 171 -5.25 32.32 12.73
CA GLY A 171 -6.49 31.83 13.34
C GLY A 171 -7.62 31.57 12.34
N GLN A 172 -8.67 30.92 12.81
CA GLN A 172 -9.80 30.51 11.98
C GLN A 172 -10.49 31.70 11.34
N GLY A 173 -10.75 31.61 10.04
CA GLY A 173 -11.45 32.67 9.31
C GLY A 173 -10.58 33.91 9.05
N LEU A 174 -9.35 33.95 9.55
CA LEU A 174 -8.45 35.09 9.43
C LEU A 174 -7.57 34.99 8.19
N SER A 175 -7.06 36.14 7.76
CA SER A 175 -6.10 36.26 6.68
C SER A 175 -4.88 37.04 7.12
N ARG A 176 -3.75 36.81 6.46
CA ARG A 176 -2.51 37.56 6.65
C ARG A 176 -1.92 37.95 5.31
N ASP A 177 -1.54 39.22 5.20
CA ASP A 177 -0.84 39.73 4.04
C ASP A 177 0.67 39.53 4.19
N LEU A 178 1.32 39.07 3.14
CA LEU A 178 2.74 38.86 3.04
C LEU A 178 3.30 39.76 1.93
N THR A 179 4.21 40.65 2.30
CA THR A 179 5.02 41.39 1.32
C THR A 179 5.99 40.44 0.63
N VAL A 180 5.96 40.41 -0.70
CA VAL A 180 6.81 39.55 -1.53
C VAL A 180 7.81 40.33 -2.38
N LEU A 181 7.47 41.55 -2.81
CA LEU A 181 8.40 42.38 -3.59
C LEU A 181 9.58 42.85 -2.73
N GLY A 182 10.76 42.92 -3.35
CA GLY A 182 11.99 43.36 -2.71
C GLY A 182 12.59 42.37 -1.72
N ARG A 183 12.07 41.14 -1.63
CA ARG A 183 12.49 40.14 -0.65
C ARG A 183 12.93 38.84 -1.32
N GLY A 184 13.92 38.16 -0.73
CA GLY A 184 14.36 36.83 -1.18
C GLY A 184 14.79 36.74 -2.65
N GLY A 185 15.22 37.86 -3.27
CA GLY A 185 15.61 37.92 -4.69
C GLY A 185 14.49 38.38 -5.65
N VAL A 186 13.27 38.62 -5.16
CA VAL A 186 12.18 39.21 -5.95
C VAL A 186 12.42 40.72 -6.11
N PRO A 187 12.35 41.28 -7.34
CA PRO A 187 12.48 42.72 -7.57
C PRO A 187 11.43 43.56 -6.82
N THR A 188 11.71 44.85 -6.64
CA THR A 188 10.77 45.80 -6.00
C THR A 188 9.64 46.27 -6.93
N SER A 189 9.76 46.03 -8.24
CA SER A 189 8.78 46.42 -9.26
C SER A 189 8.91 45.53 -10.51
N GLY A 190 7.96 45.63 -11.44
CA GLY A 190 8.00 44.89 -12.71
C GLY A 190 7.71 43.38 -12.58
N VAL A 191 7.23 42.94 -11.41
CA VAL A 191 6.85 41.55 -11.13
C VAL A 191 5.34 41.39 -11.29
N GLY A 192 4.91 40.47 -12.15
CA GLY A 192 3.50 40.14 -12.37
C GLY A 192 3.00 39.03 -11.45
N ALA A 193 3.83 38.00 -11.20
CA ALA A 193 3.47 36.88 -10.33
C ALA A 193 4.71 36.29 -9.64
N VAL A 194 4.50 35.63 -8.50
CA VAL A 194 5.53 34.90 -7.75
C VAL A 194 5.21 33.41 -7.69
N ALA A 195 6.25 32.58 -7.80
CA ALA A 195 6.20 31.15 -7.56
C ALA A 195 6.66 30.87 -6.12
N LEU A 196 5.80 30.24 -5.33
CA LEU A 196 5.97 30.03 -3.90
C LEU A 196 5.80 28.54 -3.57
N ASN A 197 6.47 28.10 -2.53
CA ASN A 197 6.10 26.90 -1.80
C ASN A 197 5.44 27.32 -0.48
N VAL A 198 4.18 26.95 -0.28
CA VAL A 198 3.39 27.31 0.91
C VAL A 198 3.15 26.06 1.73
N THR A 199 3.60 26.07 2.98
CA THR A 199 3.48 24.94 3.91
C THR A 199 2.56 25.29 5.06
N ALA A 200 1.54 24.46 5.28
CA ALA A 200 0.77 24.43 6.53
C ALA A 200 1.43 23.45 7.50
N THR A 201 1.55 23.83 8.77
CA THR A 201 2.07 22.98 9.85
C THR A 201 1.40 23.36 11.17
N GLY A 202 1.43 22.47 12.17
CA GLY A 202 0.87 22.75 13.49
C GLY A 202 -0.62 23.10 13.49
N SER A 203 -1.38 22.61 12.50
CA SER A 203 -2.82 22.86 12.40
C SER A 203 -3.59 22.24 13.56
N THR A 204 -4.51 22.99 14.19
CA THR A 204 -5.35 22.44 15.29
C THR A 204 -6.59 21.69 14.80
N LEU A 205 -7.07 22.02 13.60
CA LEU A 205 -8.21 21.37 12.94
C LEU A 205 -7.86 21.08 11.48
N GLY A 206 -8.62 20.17 10.85
CA GLY A 206 -8.54 19.96 9.42
C GLY A 206 -9.13 21.16 8.67
N GLY A 207 -8.48 21.59 7.59
CA GLY A 207 -8.85 22.81 6.88
C GLY A 207 -8.05 23.00 5.60
N TYR A 208 -8.07 24.23 5.08
CA TYR A 208 -7.35 24.61 3.89
C TYR A 208 -6.81 26.04 3.97
N LEU A 209 -5.76 26.29 3.19
CA LEU A 209 -5.28 27.65 2.91
C LEU A 209 -5.73 28.11 1.52
N THR A 210 -6.06 29.39 1.41
CA THR A 210 -6.26 30.09 0.13
C THR A 210 -5.23 31.21 0.02
N VAL A 211 -4.62 31.38 -1.15
CA VAL A 211 -3.58 32.37 -1.44
C VAL A 211 -3.97 33.14 -2.70
N TRP A 212 -3.97 34.46 -2.63
CA TRP A 212 -4.42 35.33 -3.73
C TRP A 212 -3.72 36.70 -3.70
N PRO A 213 -3.75 37.50 -4.78
CA PRO A 213 -3.23 38.86 -4.77
C PRO A 213 -3.96 39.73 -3.75
N THR A 214 -3.22 40.42 -2.88
CA THR A 214 -3.80 41.37 -1.92
C THR A 214 -4.56 42.48 -2.66
N GLY A 215 -5.70 42.90 -2.14
CA GLY A 215 -6.56 43.91 -2.75
C GLY A 215 -7.69 43.34 -3.61
N ASP A 216 -7.58 42.07 -4.03
CA ASP A 216 -8.66 41.36 -4.71
C ASP A 216 -9.58 40.65 -3.69
N GLY A 217 -10.82 40.35 -4.13
CA GLY A 217 -11.75 39.53 -3.38
C GLY A 217 -11.22 38.09 -3.21
N ARG A 218 -11.34 37.54 -2.00
CA ARG A 218 -10.88 36.17 -1.70
C ARG A 218 -11.61 35.15 -2.59
N PRO A 219 -10.89 34.32 -3.36
CA PRO A 219 -11.51 33.27 -4.17
C PRO A 219 -12.02 32.12 -3.29
N THR A 220 -12.87 31.26 -3.86
CA THR A 220 -13.36 30.02 -3.20
C THR A 220 -12.41 28.84 -3.35
N ALA A 221 -11.36 28.97 -4.17
CA ALA A 221 -10.36 27.94 -4.39
C ALA A 221 -9.46 27.76 -3.16
N SER A 222 -9.17 26.51 -2.83
CA SER A 222 -8.14 26.14 -1.85
C SER A 222 -6.82 25.90 -2.58
N ASN A 223 -5.69 26.34 -2.03
CA ASN A 223 -4.36 26.01 -2.53
C ASN A 223 -3.83 24.73 -1.88
N LEU A 224 -3.92 24.58 -0.56
CA LEU A 224 -3.55 23.34 0.13
C LEU A 224 -4.61 22.93 1.14
N ASN A 225 -4.81 21.63 1.30
CA ASN A 225 -5.71 21.02 2.27
C ASN A 225 -4.88 20.19 3.25
N PHE A 226 -5.25 20.22 4.52
CA PHE A 226 -4.50 19.59 5.61
C PHE A 226 -5.43 19.01 6.68
N THR A 227 -4.98 17.94 7.33
CA THR A 227 -5.60 17.39 8.54
C THR A 227 -4.93 17.96 9.80
N PRO A 228 -5.51 17.80 11.01
CA PRO A 228 -4.89 18.28 12.25
C PRO A 228 -3.48 17.72 12.44
N GLY A 229 -2.52 18.57 12.83
CA GLY A 229 -1.14 18.21 13.09
C GLY A 229 -0.29 17.88 11.85
N GLN A 230 -0.88 17.86 10.65
CA GLN A 230 -0.17 17.54 9.41
C GLN A 230 0.73 18.72 8.99
N SER A 231 1.97 18.41 8.60
CA SER A 231 2.83 19.35 7.87
C SER A 231 2.78 19.02 6.40
N ILE A 232 2.19 19.90 5.58
CA ILE A 232 2.02 19.65 4.14
C ILE A 232 2.30 20.92 3.32
N PRO A 233 3.18 20.84 2.31
CA PRO A 233 3.40 21.91 1.35
C PRO A 233 2.54 21.74 0.09
N ASN A 234 2.28 22.85 -0.61
CA ASN A 234 1.91 22.84 -2.02
C ASN A 234 2.56 24.04 -2.73
N MET A 235 2.93 23.87 -3.99
CA MET A 235 3.39 24.99 -4.82
C MET A 235 2.24 25.91 -5.22
N VAL A 236 2.47 27.22 -5.19
CA VAL A 236 1.50 28.25 -5.57
C VAL A 236 2.17 29.21 -6.55
N ILE A 237 1.51 29.49 -7.68
CA ILE A 237 1.83 30.66 -8.51
C ILE A 237 0.69 31.65 -8.32
N VAL A 238 1.03 32.85 -7.87
CA VAL A 238 0.03 33.87 -7.51
C VAL A 238 0.46 35.25 -8.04
N PRO A 239 -0.46 36.02 -8.65
CA PRO A 239 -0.21 37.41 -9.00
C PRO A 239 0.22 38.24 -7.79
N VAL A 240 1.05 39.25 -8.03
CA VAL A 240 1.38 40.22 -6.98
C VAL A 240 0.29 41.28 -6.91
N GLY A 241 -0.33 41.44 -5.74
CA GLY A 241 -1.41 42.38 -5.51
C GLY A 241 -0.95 43.75 -5.00
N ALA A 242 -1.90 44.50 -4.46
CA ALA A 242 -1.73 45.84 -3.93
C ALA A 242 -0.57 45.93 -2.92
N GLY A 243 0.29 46.93 -3.12
CA GLY A 243 1.46 47.15 -2.26
C GLY A 243 2.56 46.09 -2.37
N GLY A 244 2.56 45.26 -3.41
CA GLY A 244 3.57 44.22 -3.60
C GLY A 244 3.36 42.99 -2.72
N LYS A 245 2.11 42.66 -2.42
CA LYS A 245 1.72 41.66 -1.42
C LYS A 245 0.84 40.55 -1.99
N ILE A 246 0.79 39.45 -1.25
CA ILE A 246 -0.21 38.39 -1.38
C ILE A 246 -0.96 38.24 -0.06
N SER A 247 -2.17 37.71 -0.10
CA SER A 247 -2.99 37.42 1.08
C SER A 247 -3.13 35.91 1.24
N ILE A 248 -3.07 35.44 2.50
CA ILE A 248 -3.15 34.02 2.87
C ILE A 248 -4.27 33.87 3.90
N PHE A 249 -5.28 33.04 3.59
CA PHE A 249 -6.44 32.78 4.43
C PHE A 249 -6.36 31.39 5.05
N ASN A 250 -6.75 31.26 6.32
CA ASN A 250 -7.00 29.98 6.95
C ASN A 250 -8.49 29.75 7.19
N PHE A 251 -9.01 28.62 6.71
CA PHE A 251 -10.42 28.27 6.87
C PHE A 251 -10.81 27.84 8.29
N ALA A 252 -10.04 26.98 8.94
CA ALA A 252 -10.44 26.31 10.19
C ALA A 252 -9.28 26.17 11.17
N GLY A 253 -9.59 26.20 12.48
CA GLY A 253 -8.60 26.09 13.54
C GLY A 253 -7.55 27.20 13.50
N SER A 254 -6.39 26.95 14.09
CA SER A 254 -5.19 27.77 13.91
C SER A 254 -4.13 26.95 13.18
N VAL A 255 -3.36 27.59 12.31
CA VAL A 255 -2.32 26.92 11.52
C VAL A 255 -1.08 27.79 11.38
N ASP A 256 0.09 27.19 11.55
CA ASP A 256 1.35 27.83 11.20
C ASP A 256 1.59 27.75 9.71
N VAL A 257 2.07 28.85 9.13
CA VAL A 257 2.32 29.01 7.71
C VAL A 257 3.78 29.35 7.46
N VAL A 258 4.39 28.59 6.56
CA VAL A 258 5.74 28.85 6.05
C VAL A 258 5.62 29.15 4.56
N VAL A 259 6.25 30.22 4.11
CA VAL A 259 6.27 30.61 2.69
C VAL A 259 7.70 30.78 2.23
N ASP A 260 8.11 29.96 1.27
CA ASP A 260 9.40 30.05 0.59
C ASP A 260 9.19 30.52 -0.86
N VAL A 261 9.94 31.52 -1.32
CA VAL A 261 9.90 31.97 -2.72
C VAL A 261 10.86 31.17 -3.57
N LEU A 262 10.37 30.73 -4.74
CA LEU A 262 11.09 29.89 -5.71
C LEU A 262 11.51 30.68 -6.97
N GLY A 263 10.81 31.77 -7.27
CA GLY A 263 11.05 32.58 -8.44
C GLY A 263 9.91 33.56 -8.73
N TRP A 264 10.02 34.30 -9.83
CA TRP A 264 9.05 35.30 -10.22
C TRP A 264 8.91 35.42 -11.74
N PHE A 265 7.75 35.94 -12.16
CA PHE A 265 7.42 36.25 -13.55
C PHE A 265 7.31 37.77 -13.69
N PRO A 266 7.89 38.39 -14.73
CA PRO A 266 7.73 39.81 -14.99
C PRO A 266 6.29 40.13 -15.39
N VAL A 267 5.93 41.42 -15.34
CA VAL A 267 4.70 41.90 -15.94
C VAL A 267 4.77 41.68 -17.46
N GLY A 268 3.80 40.97 -18.02
CA GLY A 268 3.63 40.80 -19.47
C GLY A 268 4.02 39.42 -20.04
N SER A 269 3.14 38.96 -20.94
CA SER A 269 3.24 37.94 -22.02
C SER A 269 3.89 36.57 -21.81
N SER A 270 4.30 36.16 -20.61
CA SER A 270 4.80 34.79 -20.40
C SER A 270 3.92 33.90 -19.55
N PHE A 271 3.37 34.46 -18.50
CA PHE A 271 2.40 33.84 -17.62
C PHE A 271 1.38 34.90 -17.24
N THR A 272 0.12 34.61 -17.53
CA THR A 272 -1.00 35.44 -17.08
C THR A 272 -1.57 34.76 -15.84
N GLY A 273 -1.20 35.28 -14.68
CA GLY A 273 -1.82 34.85 -13.43
C GLY A 273 -3.26 35.34 -13.36
N LEU A 274 -4.11 34.52 -12.76
CA LEU A 274 -5.54 34.77 -12.61
C LEU A 274 -5.90 34.77 -11.13
N THR A 275 -6.99 35.45 -10.78
CA THR A 275 -7.69 35.15 -9.53
C THR A 275 -8.17 33.69 -9.63
N PRO A 276 -7.80 32.80 -8.69
CA PRO A 276 -8.15 31.39 -8.78
C PRO A 276 -9.63 31.14 -9.03
N ALA A 277 -9.95 30.33 -10.04
CA ALA A 277 -11.32 30.04 -10.45
C ALA A 277 -11.57 28.53 -10.60
N ARG A 278 -12.69 28.02 -10.08
CA ARG A 278 -13.02 26.60 -10.13
C ARG A 278 -13.57 26.19 -11.50
N LEU A 279 -12.88 25.29 -12.19
CA LEU A 279 -13.26 24.76 -13.51
C LEU A 279 -13.94 23.39 -13.44
N MET A 280 -13.70 22.60 -12.38
CA MET A 280 -14.34 21.30 -12.16
C MET A 280 -14.66 21.11 -10.67
N GLU A 281 -15.84 20.58 -10.40
CA GLU A 281 -16.30 20.18 -9.07
C GLU A 281 -17.18 18.94 -9.22
N THR A 282 -16.62 17.76 -8.96
CA THR A 282 -17.37 16.50 -9.15
C THR A 282 -18.43 16.27 -8.07
N ARG A 283 -18.29 16.89 -6.90
CA ARG A 283 -19.22 16.72 -5.77
C ARG A 283 -20.56 17.41 -6.04
N PRO A 284 -21.67 16.87 -5.50
CA PRO A 284 -22.97 17.51 -5.63
C PRO A 284 -23.03 18.84 -4.87
N GLN A 285 -23.93 19.73 -5.29
CA GLN A 285 -24.30 20.98 -4.60
C GLN A 285 -23.18 22.03 -4.45
N LEU A 286 -22.04 21.85 -5.10
CA LEU A 286 -20.96 22.83 -5.21
C LEU A 286 -20.84 23.33 -6.66
N ASN A 287 -20.43 24.58 -6.84
CA ASN A 287 -20.47 25.25 -8.14
C ASN A 287 -19.06 25.56 -8.68
N THR A 288 -18.86 25.32 -9.97
CA THR A 288 -17.79 25.93 -10.78
C THR A 288 -18.17 27.36 -11.17
N ILE A 289 -17.19 28.10 -11.71
CA ILE A 289 -17.34 29.52 -12.08
C ILE A 289 -18.43 29.78 -13.14
N ASP A 290 -18.76 28.78 -13.96
CA ASP A 290 -19.68 28.90 -15.10
C ASP A 290 -20.78 27.82 -15.12
N GLY A 291 -20.86 27.01 -14.06
CA GLY A 291 -21.83 25.92 -13.96
C GLY A 291 -21.47 24.65 -14.75
N LEU A 292 -20.45 24.70 -15.60
CA LEU A 292 -19.99 23.54 -16.38
C LEU A 292 -19.16 22.61 -15.50
N PHE A 293 -19.34 21.30 -15.66
CA PHE A 293 -18.67 20.28 -14.85
C PHE A 293 -19.01 20.29 -13.34
N ASN A 294 -20.18 20.85 -12.95
CA ASN A 294 -20.72 20.74 -11.59
C ASN A 294 -21.33 19.35 -11.35
N GLY A 295 -21.08 18.75 -10.19
CA GLY A 295 -21.76 17.54 -9.75
C GLY A 295 -21.62 16.38 -10.73
N THR A 296 -20.49 16.31 -11.47
CA THR A 296 -20.27 15.29 -12.50
C THR A 296 -20.01 13.90 -11.94
N GLY A 297 -20.02 13.74 -10.62
CA GLY A 297 -19.79 12.51 -9.89
C GLY A 297 -18.30 12.11 -9.85
N PRO A 298 -17.88 11.28 -8.88
CA PRO A 298 -16.50 10.84 -8.74
C PRO A 298 -15.93 10.22 -10.03
N ILE A 299 -14.62 10.35 -10.24
CA ILE A 299 -13.92 9.62 -11.30
C ILE A 299 -13.64 8.20 -10.79
N GLY A 300 -14.21 7.20 -11.45
CA GLY A 300 -14.03 5.78 -11.11
C GLY A 300 -12.67 5.22 -11.51
N GLN A 301 -12.37 4.01 -11.03
CA GLN A 301 -11.10 3.34 -11.22
C GLN A 301 -10.80 3.11 -12.70
N GLY A 302 -9.58 3.45 -13.12
CA GLY A 302 -9.12 3.29 -14.49
C GLY A 302 -9.78 4.24 -15.49
N LEU A 303 -10.68 5.12 -15.03
CA LEU A 303 -11.41 6.04 -15.89
C LEU A 303 -10.65 7.34 -16.07
N THR A 304 -10.87 7.96 -17.23
CA THR A 304 -10.36 9.28 -17.58
C THR A 304 -11.51 10.24 -17.78
N ARG A 305 -11.37 11.47 -17.29
CA ARG A 305 -12.30 12.58 -17.56
C ARG A 305 -11.56 13.71 -18.25
N ASN A 306 -12.14 14.20 -19.33
CA ASN A 306 -11.63 15.38 -20.01
C ASN A 306 -12.28 16.64 -19.43
N LEU A 307 -11.49 17.68 -19.23
CA LEU A 307 -11.90 18.98 -18.73
C LEU A 307 -11.54 20.03 -19.78
N THR A 308 -12.56 20.74 -20.26
CA THR A 308 -12.34 21.93 -21.10
C THR A 308 -11.82 23.06 -20.22
N VAL A 309 -10.68 23.65 -20.62
CA VAL A 309 -10.01 24.73 -19.89
C VAL A 309 -9.99 26.06 -20.64
N LEU A 310 -10.01 26.02 -21.98
CA LEU A 310 -10.05 27.26 -22.78
C LEU A 310 -11.40 27.95 -22.66
N GLY A 311 -11.37 29.28 -22.67
CA GLY A 311 -12.57 30.13 -22.59
C GLY A 311 -13.25 30.14 -21.22
N ARG A 312 -12.62 29.58 -20.17
CA ARG A 312 -13.21 29.41 -18.84
C ARG A 312 -12.33 30.01 -17.76
N GLY A 313 -12.94 30.56 -16.71
CA GLY A 313 -12.23 31.04 -15.51
C GLY A 313 -11.12 32.07 -15.77
N GLY A 314 -11.21 32.86 -16.84
CA GLY A 314 -10.19 33.85 -17.24
C GLY A 314 -9.13 33.33 -18.23
N VAL A 315 -9.18 32.05 -18.61
CA VAL A 315 -8.34 31.48 -19.67
C VAL A 315 -8.92 31.87 -21.05
N PRO A 316 -8.13 32.42 -21.98
CA PRO A 316 -8.59 32.74 -23.33
C PRO A 316 -9.11 31.51 -24.10
N GLY A 317 -9.98 31.74 -25.07
CA GLY A 317 -10.51 30.68 -25.96
C GLY A 317 -9.48 30.16 -26.98
N ASN A 318 -8.38 30.87 -27.19
CA ASN A 318 -7.32 30.53 -28.14
C ASN A 318 -5.97 31.11 -27.68
N GLY A 319 -4.87 30.72 -28.36
CA GLY A 319 -3.54 31.28 -28.09
C GLY A 319 -2.91 30.86 -26.75
N VAL A 320 -3.48 29.86 -26.08
CA VAL A 320 -2.97 29.30 -24.81
C VAL A 320 -2.17 28.02 -25.10
N GLY A 321 -0.93 27.97 -24.64
CA GLY A 321 -0.05 26.80 -24.77
C GLY A 321 -0.15 25.85 -23.57
N ALA A 322 -0.28 26.38 -22.35
CA ALA A 322 -0.40 25.59 -21.12
C ALA A 322 -1.23 26.32 -20.05
N VAL A 323 -1.76 25.57 -19.10
CA VAL A 323 -2.49 26.08 -17.94
C VAL A 323 -1.81 25.67 -16.64
N ALA A 324 -1.83 26.57 -15.65
CA ALA A 324 -1.44 26.30 -14.28
C ALA A 324 -2.71 26.01 -13.46
N LEU A 325 -2.79 24.83 -12.87
CA LEU A 325 -3.97 24.32 -12.17
C LEU A 325 -3.60 23.90 -10.75
N ASN A 326 -4.54 24.00 -9.83
CA ASN A 326 -4.53 23.22 -8.60
C ASN A 326 -5.52 22.06 -8.74
N VAL A 327 -5.03 20.83 -8.64
CA VAL A 327 -5.85 19.62 -8.80
C VAL A 327 -5.94 18.92 -7.46
N THR A 328 -7.16 18.72 -6.97
CA THR A 328 -7.45 18.11 -5.66
C THR A 328 -8.21 16.81 -5.82
N ALA A 329 -7.71 15.72 -5.24
CA ALA A 329 -8.50 14.52 -4.97
C ALA A 329 -9.13 14.65 -3.59
N THR A 330 -10.42 14.29 -3.46
CA THR A 330 -11.15 14.34 -2.18
C THR A 330 -12.05 13.13 -2.02
N GLY A 331 -12.06 12.56 -0.81
CA GLY A 331 -12.85 11.36 -0.50
C GLY A 331 -12.54 10.12 -1.35
N PRO A 332 -11.27 9.81 -1.69
CA PRO A 332 -10.94 8.60 -2.43
C PRO A 332 -11.33 7.34 -1.64
N THR A 333 -11.90 6.33 -2.30
CA THR A 333 -12.31 5.08 -1.62
C THR A 333 -11.16 4.10 -1.42
N LEU A 334 -10.12 4.19 -2.23
CA LEU A 334 -8.89 3.39 -2.16
C LEU A 334 -7.67 4.31 -2.27
N GLY A 335 -6.51 3.84 -1.84
CA GLY A 335 -5.26 4.51 -2.16
C GLY A 335 -5.00 4.46 -3.66
N GLY A 336 -4.50 5.56 -4.24
CA GLY A 336 -4.30 5.69 -5.68
C GLY A 336 -3.61 6.98 -6.07
N TYR A 337 -3.67 7.32 -7.37
CA TYR A 337 -3.11 8.54 -7.90
C TYR A 337 -3.96 9.12 -9.04
N LEU A 338 -3.80 10.43 -9.27
CA LEU A 338 -4.27 11.09 -10.49
C LEU A 338 -3.11 11.36 -11.44
N THR A 339 -3.34 11.18 -12.74
CA THR A 339 -2.48 11.66 -13.83
C THR A 339 -3.23 12.71 -14.64
N VAL A 340 -2.56 13.81 -14.99
CA VAL A 340 -3.10 14.95 -15.73
C VAL A 340 -2.22 15.24 -16.94
N TRP A 341 -2.80 15.31 -18.14
CA TRP A 341 -2.04 15.48 -19.39
C TRP A 341 -2.88 16.17 -20.48
N PRO A 342 -2.27 16.70 -21.55
CA PRO A 342 -3.00 17.26 -22.68
C PRO A 342 -3.90 16.20 -23.36
N THR A 343 -5.19 16.50 -23.50
CA THR A 343 -6.12 15.61 -24.22
C THR A 343 -5.66 15.35 -25.65
N GLY A 344 -5.85 14.11 -26.12
CA GLY A 344 -5.41 13.67 -27.44
C GLY A 344 -3.97 13.15 -27.49
N GLN A 345 -3.22 13.26 -26.39
CA GLN A 345 -1.92 12.60 -26.22
C GLN A 345 -2.06 11.30 -25.42
N GLY A 346 -1.09 10.39 -25.59
CA GLY A 346 -1.01 9.16 -24.80
C GLY A 346 -0.83 9.47 -23.31
N LYS A 347 -1.52 8.71 -22.45
CA LYS A 347 -1.43 8.89 -20.99
C LYS A 347 0.01 8.67 -20.52
N PRO A 348 0.62 9.65 -19.82
CA PRO A 348 1.92 9.47 -19.23
C PRO A 348 1.94 8.39 -18.13
N LYS A 349 3.16 7.98 -17.79
CA LYS A 349 3.46 7.10 -16.65
C LYS A 349 3.53 7.87 -15.32
N ALA A 350 3.80 9.17 -15.38
CA ALA A 350 3.86 10.03 -14.21
C ALA A 350 2.51 10.15 -13.49
N SER A 351 2.54 10.15 -12.16
CA SER A 351 1.44 10.63 -11.33
C SER A 351 1.62 12.13 -11.07
N ASN A 352 0.53 12.87 -10.93
CA ASN A 352 0.55 14.26 -10.48
C ASN A 352 0.25 14.36 -8.98
N LEU A 353 -0.70 13.59 -8.45
CA LEU A 353 -0.94 13.50 -7.01
C LEU A 353 -1.20 12.06 -6.60
N ASN A 354 -0.75 11.70 -5.40
CA ASN A 354 -0.96 10.40 -4.77
C ASN A 354 -1.78 10.60 -3.49
N PHE A 355 -2.70 9.68 -3.21
CA PHE A 355 -3.65 9.80 -2.11
C PHE A 355 -3.92 8.45 -1.43
N THR A 356 -4.31 8.49 -0.16
CA THR A 356 -4.80 7.35 0.63
C THR A 356 -6.32 7.43 0.83
N PRO A 357 -7.01 6.34 1.23
CA PRO A 357 -8.46 6.36 1.41
C PRO A 357 -8.93 7.49 2.35
N GLY A 358 -10.00 8.19 1.96
CA GLY A 358 -10.60 9.30 2.70
C GLY A 358 -9.82 10.63 2.66
N GLN A 359 -8.63 10.66 2.08
CA GLN A 359 -7.78 11.86 2.07
C GLN A 359 -8.32 12.97 1.17
N SER A 360 -8.17 14.23 1.57
CA SER A 360 -8.29 15.38 0.66
C SER A 360 -6.91 15.98 0.44
N ILE A 361 -6.36 15.86 -0.77
CA ILE A 361 -4.99 16.29 -1.08
C ILE A 361 -4.93 16.99 -2.44
N PRO A 362 -4.37 18.21 -2.51
CA PRO A 362 -4.08 18.90 -3.75
C PRO A 362 -2.61 18.74 -4.19
N ASN A 363 -2.37 18.89 -5.48
CA ASN A 363 -1.06 19.25 -6.01
C ASN A 363 -1.23 20.25 -7.17
N MET A 364 -0.28 21.18 -7.30
CA MET A 364 -0.22 22.11 -8.42
C MET A 364 0.29 21.40 -9.68
N VAL A 365 -0.31 21.70 -10.83
CA VAL A 365 0.01 21.08 -12.12
C VAL A 365 0.16 22.17 -13.17
N ILE A 366 1.26 22.14 -13.93
CA ILE A 366 1.36 22.86 -15.20
C ILE A 366 1.23 21.84 -16.33
N VAL A 367 0.23 22.01 -17.18
CA VAL A 367 -0.09 21.05 -18.24
C VAL A 367 -0.35 21.77 -19.57
N PRO A 368 0.22 21.30 -20.69
CA PRO A 368 -0.14 21.79 -22.01
C PRO A 368 -1.62 21.63 -22.31
N VAL A 369 -2.18 22.53 -23.11
CA VAL A 369 -3.56 22.40 -23.57
C VAL A 369 -3.61 21.43 -24.76
N GLY A 370 -4.44 20.40 -24.67
CA GLY A 370 -4.61 19.38 -25.69
C GLY A 370 -5.71 19.69 -26.72
N SER A 371 -6.11 18.65 -27.46
CA SER A 371 -7.15 18.75 -28.48
C SER A 371 -8.47 19.28 -27.90
N GLY A 372 -9.14 20.14 -28.67
CA GLY A 372 -10.40 20.77 -28.26
C GLY A 372 -10.27 21.76 -27.09
N GLY A 373 -9.06 22.18 -26.72
CA GLY A 373 -8.87 23.09 -25.59
C GLY A 373 -9.00 22.42 -24.23
N GLN A 374 -8.68 21.12 -24.15
CA GLN A 374 -8.95 20.28 -22.99
C GLN A 374 -7.69 19.66 -22.39
N ILE A 375 -7.82 19.24 -21.13
CA ILE A 375 -6.88 18.35 -20.44
C ILE A 375 -7.61 17.06 -20.04
N SER A 376 -6.86 15.98 -19.87
CA SER A 376 -7.36 14.68 -19.43
C SER A 376 -6.88 14.37 -18.03
N ILE A 377 -7.77 13.82 -17.18
CA ILE A 377 -7.53 13.47 -15.78
C ILE A 377 -7.89 12.01 -15.58
N PHE A 378 -6.91 11.18 -15.23
CA PHE A 378 -7.07 9.74 -14.97
C PHE A 378 -7.08 9.46 -13.48
N ASN A 379 -7.96 8.58 -13.04
CA ASN A 379 -7.91 8.00 -11.69
C ASN A 379 -7.44 6.54 -11.75
N ALA A 380 -6.38 6.22 -11.00
CA ALA A 380 -5.79 4.88 -10.99
C ALA A 380 -6.58 3.83 -10.21
N ALA A 381 -7.20 4.19 -9.09
CA ALA A 381 -7.78 3.24 -8.14
C ALA A 381 -9.01 3.80 -7.43
N GLY A 382 -9.96 2.92 -7.10
CA GLY A 382 -11.18 3.29 -6.38
C GLY A 382 -12.01 4.38 -7.08
N PHE A 383 -12.80 5.12 -6.30
CA PHE A 383 -13.51 6.31 -6.74
C PHE A 383 -12.94 7.50 -6.00
N THR A 384 -12.80 8.64 -6.67
CA THR A 384 -12.39 9.89 -6.00
C THR A 384 -13.09 11.08 -6.63
N ASP A 385 -13.52 12.02 -5.80
CA ASP A 385 -13.96 13.31 -6.28
C ASP A 385 -12.75 14.16 -6.67
N VAL A 386 -12.90 14.92 -7.76
CA VAL A 386 -11.85 15.77 -8.31
C VAL A 386 -12.32 17.22 -8.38
N VAL A 387 -11.51 18.10 -7.81
CA VAL A 387 -11.68 19.55 -7.88
C VAL A 387 -10.51 20.14 -8.67
N VAL A 388 -10.81 20.98 -9.66
CA VAL A 388 -9.78 21.65 -10.47
C VAL A 388 -10.02 23.14 -10.44
N ASP A 389 -9.05 23.88 -9.90
CA ASP A 389 -9.03 25.34 -9.89
C ASP A 389 -7.92 25.83 -10.83
N VAL A 390 -8.21 26.82 -11.69
CA VAL A 390 -7.20 27.44 -12.56
C VAL A 390 -6.54 28.63 -11.87
N LEU A 391 -5.21 28.70 -11.94
CA LEU A 391 -4.38 29.72 -11.32
C LEU A 391 -3.82 30.72 -12.35
N GLY A 392 -3.73 30.30 -13.61
CA GLY A 392 -3.19 31.12 -14.68
C GLY A 392 -2.90 30.31 -15.94
N TRP A 393 -2.38 30.97 -16.96
CA TRP A 393 -2.09 30.36 -18.25
C TRP A 393 -0.85 30.94 -18.92
N PHE A 394 -0.25 30.15 -19.80
CA PHE A 394 0.92 30.48 -20.60
C PHE A 394 0.49 30.62 -22.07
N PRO A 395 0.78 31.73 -22.77
CA PRO A 395 0.51 31.84 -24.20
C PRO A 395 1.32 30.83 -25.02
N VAL A 396 0.82 30.50 -26.21
CA VAL A 396 1.60 29.80 -27.24
C VAL A 396 2.84 30.64 -27.56
N GLY A 397 4.01 30.00 -27.60
CA GLY A 397 5.28 30.69 -27.82
C GLY A 397 5.80 31.48 -26.61
N SER A 398 5.18 31.33 -25.43
CA SER A 398 5.78 31.78 -24.17
C SER A 398 7.11 31.08 -23.90
N SER A 399 7.88 31.61 -22.95
CA SER A 399 9.13 30.98 -22.52
C SER A 399 8.94 29.67 -21.74
N PHE A 400 7.72 29.16 -21.56
CA PHE A 400 7.51 27.85 -20.96
C PHE A 400 7.31 26.81 -22.06
N THR A 401 8.18 25.81 -22.10
CA THR A 401 7.99 24.63 -22.93
C THR A 401 7.43 23.51 -22.07
N GLY A 402 6.12 23.30 -22.17
CA GLY A 402 5.46 22.17 -21.53
C GLY A 402 5.77 20.87 -22.26
N LEU A 403 5.97 19.81 -21.49
CA LEU A 403 6.34 18.49 -21.97
C LEU A 403 5.26 17.48 -21.61
N THR A 404 5.20 16.38 -22.37
CA THR A 404 4.55 15.18 -21.86
C THR A 404 5.37 14.69 -20.66
N PRO A 405 4.77 14.55 -19.46
CA PRO A 405 5.51 14.17 -18.26
C PRO A 405 6.43 12.96 -18.47
N ALA A 406 7.71 13.12 -18.12
CA ALA A 406 8.72 12.08 -18.30
C ALA A 406 9.55 11.86 -17.02
N ARG A 407 9.82 10.62 -16.66
CA ARG A 407 10.55 10.26 -15.42
C ARG A 407 12.06 10.45 -15.58
N LEU A 408 12.67 11.31 -14.76
CA LEU A 408 14.11 11.58 -14.76
C LEU A 408 14.89 10.78 -13.72
N VAL A 409 14.29 10.46 -12.57
CA VAL A 409 14.90 9.57 -11.56
C VAL A 409 13.83 8.73 -10.93
N ASP A 410 14.21 7.50 -10.62
CA ASP A 410 13.47 6.60 -9.75
C ASP A 410 14.48 5.89 -8.85
N THR A 411 14.56 6.28 -7.58
CA THR A 411 15.52 5.64 -6.68
C THR A 411 15.08 4.25 -6.21
N ARG A 412 13.81 3.88 -6.45
CA ARG A 412 13.29 2.56 -6.07
C ARG A 412 14.12 1.53 -6.81
N GLY A 413 14.62 0.54 -6.07
CA GLY A 413 15.48 -0.50 -6.61
C GLY A 413 14.89 -1.07 -7.91
N MET A 414 15.70 -1.12 -8.96
CA MET A 414 15.34 -1.92 -10.13
C MET A 414 15.26 -3.36 -9.63
N LEU A 415 14.05 -3.92 -9.56
CA LEU A 415 13.95 -5.36 -9.66
C LEU A 415 14.54 -5.67 -11.03
N THR A 416 15.71 -6.30 -11.07
CA THR A 416 16.36 -6.74 -12.30
C THR A 416 15.60 -7.94 -12.85
N GLN A 417 14.34 -7.68 -13.22
CA GLN A 417 13.44 -8.41 -14.08
C GLN A 417 12.06 -7.77 -13.85
N PRO A 418 11.25 -7.54 -14.91
CA PRO A 418 9.86 -7.20 -14.69
C PRO A 418 9.29 -8.27 -13.74
N PRO A 419 8.64 -7.93 -12.61
CA PRO A 419 7.76 -8.90 -11.99
C PRO A 419 6.84 -9.36 -13.11
N ALA A 420 6.89 -10.65 -13.43
CA ALA A 420 5.93 -11.25 -14.34
C ALA A 420 4.55 -10.77 -13.88
N ASP A 421 3.75 -10.28 -14.83
CA ASP A 421 2.41 -9.73 -14.61
C ASP A 421 1.77 -10.38 -13.38
N ILE A 422 1.57 -9.59 -12.33
CA ILE A 422 1.51 -10.09 -10.96
C ILE A 422 0.25 -10.95 -10.71
N GLY A 423 -0.81 -10.71 -11.49
CA GLY A 423 -1.95 -11.66 -11.55
C GLY A 423 -1.52 -13.02 -12.09
N THR A 424 -0.60 -13.05 -13.04
CA THR A 424 -0.05 -14.28 -13.63
C THR A 424 0.72 -15.11 -12.60
N ILE A 425 1.58 -14.54 -11.74
CA ILE A 425 2.31 -15.34 -10.73
C ILE A 425 1.34 -16.00 -9.74
N ARG A 426 0.41 -15.23 -9.18
CA ARG A 426 -0.58 -15.79 -8.25
C ARG A 426 -1.50 -16.80 -8.94
N ASN A 427 -1.94 -16.54 -10.18
CA ASN A 427 -2.74 -17.48 -10.98
C ASN A 427 -1.96 -18.73 -11.41
N LEU A 428 -0.62 -18.64 -11.52
CA LEU A 428 0.26 -19.78 -11.78
C LEU A 428 0.45 -20.64 -10.53
N LEU A 429 0.57 -20.01 -9.36
CA LEU A 429 0.96 -20.67 -8.13
C LEU A 429 -0.20 -21.05 -7.22
N VAL A 430 -1.34 -20.34 -7.25
CA VAL A 430 -2.50 -20.56 -6.39
C VAL A 430 -3.71 -20.89 -7.25
N LEU A 431 -4.29 -22.06 -7.05
CA LEU A 431 -5.58 -22.40 -7.66
C LEU A 431 -6.69 -21.48 -7.11
N ARG A 432 -7.37 -20.77 -8.03
CA ARG A 432 -8.50 -19.85 -7.75
C ARG A 432 -8.13 -18.70 -6.81
N PRO A 433 -7.14 -17.88 -7.16
CA PRO A 433 -6.62 -16.84 -6.28
C PRO A 433 -7.60 -15.72 -5.98
N GLU A 434 -8.64 -15.55 -6.80
CA GLU A 434 -9.77 -14.66 -6.54
C GLU A 434 -10.56 -15.08 -5.29
N LEU A 435 -10.52 -16.36 -4.92
CA LEU A 435 -11.17 -16.89 -3.72
C LEU A 435 -10.33 -16.70 -2.45
N HIS A 436 -9.04 -16.40 -2.58
CA HIS A 436 -8.10 -16.37 -1.47
C HIS A 436 -7.54 -14.95 -1.24
N GLN A 437 -8.44 -13.98 -1.04
CA GLN A 437 -8.10 -12.63 -0.59
C GLN A 437 -8.72 -12.38 0.77
N MET A 438 -8.09 -12.93 1.80
CA MET A 438 -8.55 -12.86 3.19
C MET A 438 -8.05 -11.56 3.81
N ALA A 439 -8.58 -10.41 3.36
CA ALA A 439 -8.27 -9.10 3.93
C ALA A 439 -9.54 -8.40 4.43
N GLY A 440 -9.39 -7.55 5.43
CA GLY A 440 -10.49 -6.87 6.12
C GLY A 440 -10.78 -7.47 7.49
N THR A 441 -11.97 -7.19 8.01
CA THR A 441 -12.39 -7.65 9.33
C THR A 441 -13.17 -8.96 9.22
N ASP A 442 -12.70 -10.00 9.91
CA ASP A 442 -13.43 -11.25 10.11
C ASP A 442 -14.17 -11.20 11.46
N ALA A 443 -15.48 -10.99 11.40
CA ALA A 443 -16.34 -10.97 12.57
C ALA A 443 -16.68 -12.42 12.98
N VAL A 444 -16.14 -12.87 14.11
CA VAL A 444 -16.24 -14.24 14.62
C VAL A 444 -17.26 -14.31 15.76
N ALA A 445 -18.36 -15.02 15.53
CA ALA A 445 -19.37 -15.31 16.54
C ALA A 445 -18.91 -16.45 17.45
N VAL A 446 -18.87 -16.22 18.77
CA VAL A 446 -18.46 -17.22 19.76
C VAL A 446 -19.70 -17.85 20.43
N TRP A 447 -19.89 -19.15 20.22
CA TRP A 447 -20.99 -19.93 20.79
C TRP A 447 -20.46 -21.02 21.72
N VAL A 448 -21.13 -21.23 22.85
CA VAL A 448 -20.86 -22.35 23.75
C VAL A 448 -21.94 -23.42 23.59
N CYS A 449 -21.56 -24.67 23.38
CA CYS A 449 -22.48 -25.80 23.28
C CYS A 449 -22.56 -26.56 24.61
N ASP A 450 -23.77 -26.69 25.13
CA ASP A 450 -24.03 -27.42 26.36
C ASP A 450 -24.25 -28.90 26.05
N VAL A 451 -23.26 -29.74 26.39
CA VAL A 451 -23.31 -31.19 26.17
C VAL A 451 -24.10 -31.86 27.30
N PRO A 452 -25.16 -32.63 27.02
CA PRO A 452 -25.95 -33.28 28.06
C PRO A 452 -25.18 -34.41 28.76
N THR A 453 -25.65 -34.79 29.94
CA THR A 453 -25.18 -35.96 30.69
C THR A 453 -26.37 -36.92 30.93
N PRO A 454 -26.29 -38.19 30.51
CA PRO A 454 -25.24 -38.82 29.69
C PRO A 454 -25.32 -38.42 28.20
N SER A 455 -24.20 -38.53 27.49
CA SER A 455 -24.14 -38.36 26.04
C SER A 455 -23.21 -39.42 25.44
N THR A 456 -23.75 -40.29 24.59
CA THR A 456 -23.00 -41.41 23.98
C THR A 456 -21.89 -40.91 23.03
N PRO A 457 -22.13 -39.90 22.17
CA PRO A 457 -21.08 -39.37 21.29
C PRO A 457 -19.93 -38.67 22.02
N TYR A 458 -20.16 -38.22 23.26
CA TYR A 458 -19.17 -37.55 24.12
C TYR A 458 -18.75 -38.43 25.32
N ALA A 459 -19.03 -39.74 25.29
CA ALA A 459 -18.78 -40.63 26.42
C ALA A 459 -17.30 -40.70 26.81
N GLY A 460 -16.39 -40.51 25.85
CA GLY A 460 -14.94 -40.45 26.07
C GLY A 460 -14.45 -39.19 26.79
N ASP A 461 -15.27 -38.15 26.84
CA ASP A 461 -14.92 -36.84 27.41
C ASP A 461 -15.33 -36.70 28.89
N GLY A 462 -15.86 -37.78 29.48
CA GLY A 462 -16.26 -37.86 30.88
C GLY A 462 -17.57 -37.12 31.19
N PRO A 463 -18.09 -37.24 32.43
CA PRO A 463 -19.34 -36.59 32.85
C PRO A 463 -19.17 -35.11 33.19
N THR A 464 -17.93 -34.63 33.35
CA THR A 464 -17.62 -33.27 33.79
C THR A 464 -17.99 -32.25 32.72
N ARG A 465 -18.63 -31.16 33.13
CA ARG A 465 -18.96 -30.02 32.27
C ARG A 465 -18.34 -28.75 32.85
N LEU A 466 -17.67 -28.00 32.00
CA LEU A 466 -17.05 -26.72 32.30
C LEU A 466 -18.14 -25.64 32.34
N SER A 467 -18.00 -24.67 33.24
CA SER A 467 -18.83 -23.47 33.24
C SER A 467 -18.16 -22.42 32.36
N LEU A 468 -18.58 -22.34 31.11
CA LEU A 468 -17.99 -21.45 30.11
C LEU A 468 -18.89 -20.26 29.83
N ASP A 469 -18.30 -19.06 29.79
CA ASP A 469 -18.97 -17.83 29.38
C ASP A 469 -18.50 -17.44 27.96
N PRO A 470 -19.40 -17.37 26.97
CA PRO A 470 -19.06 -16.98 25.60
C PRO A 470 -18.35 -15.61 25.51
N ASP A 471 -18.71 -14.62 26.32
CA ASP A 471 -18.09 -13.30 26.30
C ASP A 471 -16.66 -13.35 26.86
N ALA A 472 -16.44 -14.14 27.90
CA ALA A 472 -15.11 -14.36 28.46
C ALA A 472 -14.18 -15.08 27.46
N ILE A 473 -14.71 -16.05 26.70
CA ILE A 473 -13.98 -16.73 25.64
C ILE A 473 -13.65 -15.76 24.49
N ALA A 474 -14.61 -14.93 24.06
CA ALA A 474 -14.40 -13.93 23.03
C ALA A 474 -13.32 -12.92 23.42
N ALA A 475 -13.39 -12.39 24.65
CA ALA A 475 -12.37 -11.47 25.17
C ALA A 475 -10.98 -12.12 25.25
N TRP A 476 -10.91 -13.40 25.67
CA TRP A 476 -9.66 -14.14 25.67
C TRP A 476 -9.09 -14.33 24.26
N ALA A 477 -9.92 -14.74 23.30
CA ALA A 477 -9.53 -14.94 21.90
C ALA A 477 -9.06 -13.63 21.27
N GLN A 478 -9.74 -12.52 21.55
CA GLN A 478 -9.35 -11.19 21.08
C GLN A 478 -7.96 -10.79 21.57
N LEU A 479 -7.60 -11.14 22.81
CA LEU A 479 -6.30 -10.80 23.39
C LEU A 479 -5.17 -11.76 22.94
N ASN A 480 -5.48 -13.04 22.74
CA ASN A 480 -4.45 -14.08 22.61
C ASN A 480 -4.33 -14.69 21.22
N ALA A 481 -5.37 -14.63 20.38
CA ALA A 481 -5.38 -15.16 19.02
C ALA A 481 -5.45 -14.08 17.95
N ALA A 482 -6.24 -13.01 18.13
CA ALA A 482 -6.34 -11.95 17.12
C ALA A 482 -4.99 -11.28 16.76
N PRO A 483 -4.10 -10.97 17.73
CA PRO A 483 -2.82 -10.32 17.41
C PRO A 483 -1.92 -11.17 16.50
N TYR A 484 -2.04 -12.50 16.55
CA TYR A 484 -1.30 -13.39 15.66
C TYR A 484 -1.66 -13.07 14.20
N PHE A 485 -2.95 -12.97 13.89
CA PHE A 485 -3.42 -12.71 12.54
C PHE A 485 -3.16 -11.28 12.07
N ASP A 486 -3.27 -10.29 12.97
CA ASP A 486 -2.89 -8.91 12.66
C ASP A 486 -1.40 -8.84 12.26
N THR A 487 -0.57 -9.55 13.01
CA THR A 487 0.89 -9.62 12.82
C THR A 487 1.21 -10.34 11.50
N GLU A 488 0.80 -11.61 11.36
CA GLU A 488 1.06 -12.44 10.17
C GLU A 488 0.52 -11.84 8.87
N SER A 489 -0.58 -11.08 8.95
CA SER A 489 -1.18 -10.41 7.79
C SER A 489 -0.60 -9.03 7.49
N SER A 490 0.33 -8.51 8.29
CA SER A 490 0.78 -7.11 8.23
C SER A 490 -0.38 -6.11 8.29
N ALA A 491 -1.29 -6.32 9.25
CA ALA A 491 -2.52 -5.57 9.49
C ALA A 491 -3.49 -5.55 8.29
N ARG A 492 -3.48 -6.58 7.45
CA ARG A 492 -4.43 -6.73 6.34
C ARG A 492 -5.69 -7.48 6.75
N TYR A 493 -5.61 -8.32 7.77
CA TYR A 493 -6.70 -9.15 8.26
C TYR A 493 -6.85 -8.95 9.77
N HIS A 494 -8.09 -8.69 10.21
CA HIS A 494 -8.42 -8.40 11.59
C HIS A 494 -9.51 -9.33 12.09
N ALA A 495 -9.18 -10.23 13.02
CA ALA A 495 -10.16 -11.09 13.67
C ALA A 495 -10.82 -10.35 14.84
N VAL A 496 -12.16 -10.27 14.83
CA VAL A 496 -12.94 -9.63 15.89
C VAL A 496 -13.90 -10.64 16.47
N PHE A 497 -13.72 -10.99 17.74
CA PHE A 497 -14.51 -12.01 18.42
C PHE A 497 -15.65 -11.37 19.22
N SER A 498 -16.85 -11.95 19.18
CA SER A 498 -17.98 -11.51 20.00
C SER A 498 -18.73 -12.70 20.59
N GLY A 499 -19.00 -12.65 21.89
CA GLY A 499 -19.80 -13.67 22.57
C GLY A 499 -21.26 -13.60 22.11
N MET A 500 -21.85 -14.78 21.88
CA MET A 500 -23.23 -14.88 21.42
C MET A 500 -24.15 -15.49 22.48
N GLY A 501 -23.84 -16.69 22.94
CA GLY A 501 -24.70 -17.42 23.87
C GLY A 501 -24.45 -18.92 23.86
N HIS A 502 -25.42 -19.64 24.44
CA HIS A 502 -25.38 -21.09 24.59
C HIS A 502 -26.27 -21.82 23.57
N ILE A 503 -25.82 -23.00 23.14
CA ILE A 503 -26.54 -23.93 22.26
C ILE A 503 -26.72 -25.24 23.01
N ALA A 504 -27.96 -25.61 23.32
CA ALA A 504 -28.24 -26.90 23.92
C ALA A 504 -28.04 -28.05 22.92
N LEU A 505 -27.22 -29.03 23.28
CA LEU A 505 -27.12 -30.30 22.56
C LEU A 505 -28.03 -31.37 23.19
N THR A 506 -28.38 -32.35 22.38
CA THR A 506 -29.18 -33.53 22.73
C THR A 506 -28.30 -34.77 22.77
N SER A 507 -28.79 -35.86 23.38
CA SER A 507 -28.06 -37.13 23.44
C SER A 507 -27.85 -37.79 22.07
N SER A 508 -28.59 -37.36 21.04
CA SER A 508 -28.46 -37.78 19.65
C SER A 508 -27.53 -36.90 18.80
N ASP A 509 -27.09 -35.75 19.31
CA ASP A 509 -26.18 -34.87 18.57
C ASP A 509 -24.77 -35.46 18.53
N GLY A 510 -24.19 -35.52 17.33
CA GLY A 510 -22.88 -36.08 17.07
C GLY A 510 -21.73 -35.09 17.32
N PRO A 511 -20.47 -35.53 17.14
CA PRO A 511 -19.28 -34.72 17.45
C PRO A 511 -19.18 -33.38 16.71
N ASP A 512 -19.73 -33.26 15.50
CA ASP A 512 -19.72 -32.03 14.70
C ASP A 512 -20.98 -31.16 14.88
N SER A 513 -21.98 -31.66 15.62
CA SER A 513 -23.28 -30.99 15.73
C SER A 513 -23.18 -29.63 16.42
N CYS A 514 -22.22 -29.44 17.32
CA CYS A 514 -21.95 -28.15 17.96
C CYS A 514 -21.63 -27.08 16.91
N ARG A 515 -20.62 -27.33 16.06
CA ARG A 515 -20.21 -26.42 14.97
C ARG A 515 -21.36 -26.16 14.00
N GLN A 516 -22.01 -27.23 13.51
CA GLN A 516 -23.07 -27.12 12.50
C GLN A 516 -24.26 -26.29 12.98
N LYS A 517 -24.67 -26.45 14.25
CA LYS A 517 -25.73 -25.65 14.83
C LYS A 517 -25.31 -24.19 15.02
N ALA A 518 -24.09 -23.95 15.47
CA ALA A 518 -23.55 -22.60 15.63
C ALA A 518 -23.45 -21.86 14.29
N GLU A 519 -23.00 -22.53 13.23
CA GLU A 519 -23.02 -22.01 11.85
C GLU A 519 -24.44 -21.68 11.39
N ALA A 520 -25.39 -22.61 11.57
CA ALA A 520 -26.78 -22.41 11.16
C ALA A 520 -27.47 -21.24 11.90
N LEU A 521 -27.08 -20.97 13.15
CA LEU A 521 -27.61 -19.87 13.96
C LEU A 521 -26.92 -18.52 13.70
N THR A 522 -25.75 -18.52 13.07
CA THR A 522 -24.94 -17.31 12.91
C THR A 522 -25.18 -16.66 11.55
N VAL A 523 -25.79 -15.47 11.61
CA VAL A 523 -26.13 -14.64 10.46
C VAL A 523 -25.24 -13.38 10.40
N ALA A 524 -25.41 -12.57 9.35
CA ALA A 524 -24.73 -11.28 9.24
C ALA A 524 -24.95 -10.40 10.50
N PRO A 525 -23.94 -9.64 10.95
CA PRO A 525 -22.70 -9.28 10.25
C PRO A 525 -21.53 -10.25 10.48
N PHE A 526 -21.74 -11.38 11.16
CA PHE A 526 -20.67 -12.36 11.38
C PHE A 526 -20.32 -13.11 10.10
N THR A 527 -19.05 -13.48 9.99
CA THR A 527 -18.41 -14.08 8.80
C THR A 527 -17.67 -15.37 9.13
N ASN A 528 -17.61 -15.70 10.42
CA ASN A 528 -17.06 -16.94 10.95
C ASN A 528 -17.74 -17.33 12.27
N VAL A 529 -17.57 -18.57 12.68
CA VAL A 529 -18.04 -19.09 13.97
C VAL A 529 -16.91 -19.76 14.73
N LEU A 530 -16.80 -19.46 16.02
CA LEU A 530 -16.08 -20.25 17.01
C LEU A 530 -17.10 -20.97 17.89
N ALA A 531 -17.27 -22.28 17.68
CA ALA A 531 -18.10 -23.13 18.50
C ALA A 531 -17.25 -23.84 19.56
N VAL A 532 -17.66 -23.79 20.82
CA VAL A 532 -16.92 -24.37 21.94
C VAL A 532 -17.86 -25.26 22.73
N ASP A 533 -17.57 -26.55 22.86
CA ASP A 533 -18.37 -27.38 23.78
C ASP A 533 -17.89 -27.20 25.23
N ASN A 534 -18.78 -27.47 26.17
CA ASN A 534 -18.47 -27.37 27.60
C ASN A 534 -17.87 -28.65 28.20
N THR A 535 -17.21 -29.52 27.43
CA THR A 535 -16.49 -30.69 27.98
C THR A 535 -15.03 -30.34 28.28
N THR A 536 -14.33 -31.24 28.97
CA THR A 536 -12.89 -31.13 29.21
C THR A 536 -12.05 -31.57 28.01
N ARG A 537 -12.68 -31.86 26.87
CA ARG A 537 -11.99 -32.29 25.65
C ARG A 537 -11.06 -31.21 25.14
N GLN A 538 -9.91 -31.63 24.63
CA GLN A 538 -8.90 -30.78 24.03
C GLN A 538 -8.80 -31.05 22.53
N GLY A 539 -8.23 -30.09 21.82
CA GLY A 539 -8.09 -30.09 20.37
C GLY A 539 -9.21 -29.28 19.71
N GLY A 540 -9.20 -29.31 18.38
CA GLY A 540 -10.16 -28.61 17.56
C GLY A 540 -10.44 -29.38 16.28
N ARG A 541 -11.44 -28.87 15.56
CA ARG A 541 -11.85 -29.31 14.23
C ARG A 541 -12.50 -28.12 13.55
N ALA A 542 -12.02 -27.75 12.38
CA ALA A 542 -12.68 -26.75 11.56
C ALA A 542 -13.39 -27.39 10.37
N GLY A 543 -14.54 -26.81 10.01
CA GLY A 543 -15.12 -27.05 8.71
C GLY A 543 -14.42 -26.18 7.65
N PRO A 544 -14.36 -26.62 6.40
CA PRO A 544 -14.01 -25.70 5.33
C PRO A 544 -15.05 -24.59 5.27
N GLY A 545 -14.64 -23.34 5.02
CA GLY A 545 -15.54 -22.40 4.38
C GLY A 545 -15.89 -22.97 3.00
N THR A 546 -17.09 -23.50 2.81
CA THR A 546 -17.54 -23.87 1.47
C THR A 546 -17.80 -22.61 0.67
N ILE A 547 -16.79 -22.14 -0.06
CA ILE A 547 -17.03 -21.20 -1.16
C ILE A 547 -17.67 -22.04 -2.27
N SER A 548 -18.95 -21.77 -2.55
CA SER A 548 -19.70 -22.55 -3.53
C SER A 548 -18.95 -22.59 -4.86
N GLN A 549 -18.77 -23.80 -5.37
CA GLN A 549 -18.09 -24.15 -6.62
C GLN A 549 -18.80 -23.60 -7.88
N PHE A 550 -19.84 -22.78 -7.75
CA PHE A 550 -20.68 -22.29 -8.84
C PHE A 550 -20.73 -20.77 -9.00
N ASP A 551 -19.95 -20.00 -8.23
CA ASP A 551 -19.95 -18.55 -8.36
C ASP A 551 -18.54 -17.97 -8.51
N GLY A 552 -18.16 -17.71 -9.77
CA GLY A 552 -16.94 -16.96 -10.11
C GLY A 552 -17.09 -15.44 -9.95
N SER A 553 -18.19 -14.95 -9.39
CA SER A 553 -18.51 -13.52 -9.24
C SER A 553 -18.59 -13.03 -7.79
N ASN A 554 -18.49 -13.91 -6.79
CA ASN A 554 -18.58 -13.52 -5.37
C ASN A 554 -17.20 -13.18 -4.79
N LEU A 555 -16.95 -11.88 -4.59
CA LEU A 555 -15.63 -11.27 -4.40
C LEU A 555 -15.27 -10.87 -2.95
N ASN A 556 -15.96 -11.40 -1.93
CA ASN A 556 -15.56 -11.17 -0.54
C ASN A 556 -16.08 -12.27 0.39
N VAL A 557 -15.20 -13.16 0.86
CA VAL A 557 -15.54 -14.23 1.81
C VAL A 557 -16.01 -13.71 3.17
N PHE A 558 -15.80 -12.42 3.47
CA PHE A 558 -16.27 -11.75 4.69
C PHE A 558 -17.52 -10.87 4.48
N ALA A 559 -18.28 -11.08 3.40
CA ALA A 559 -19.58 -10.44 3.21
C ALA A 559 -20.76 -11.40 3.42
N VAL A 560 -20.47 -12.69 3.63
CA VAL A 560 -21.45 -13.77 3.61
C VAL A 560 -21.41 -14.49 4.97
N SER A 561 -22.58 -14.76 5.55
CA SER A 561 -22.64 -15.32 6.90
C SER A 561 -22.23 -16.79 6.98
N PRO A 562 -21.80 -17.27 8.16
CA PRO A 562 -21.52 -18.68 8.43
C PRO A 562 -22.67 -19.63 8.10
N SER A 563 -23.92 -19.19 8.26
CA SER A 563 -25.10 -19.97 7.86
C SER A 563 -25.16 -20.31 6.37
N GLU A 564 -24.43 -19.56 5.53
CA GLU A 564 -24.38 -19.74 4.08
C GLU A 564 -23.03 -20.30 3.61
N THR A 565 -21.93 -19.88 4.24
CA THR A 565 -20.57 -20.31 3.88
C THR A 565 -20.11 -21.57 4.60
N LEU A 566 -20.76 -21.95 5.70
CA LEU A 566 -20.32 -22.98 6.65
C LEU A 566 -18.90 -22.74 7.19
N ARG A 567 -18.47 -21.48 7.18
CA ARG A 567 -17.18 -21.08 7.74
C ARG A 567 -17.30 -21.04 9.26
N GLY A 568 -16.70 -22.03 9.90
CA GLY A 568 -16.72 -22.17 11.34
C GLY A 568 -15.74 -23.21 11.83
N MET A 569 -15.36 -23.05 13.09
CA MET A 569 -14.45 -23.92 13.80
C MET A 569 -15.07 -24.39 15.09
N TRP A 570 -14.73 -25.61 15.47
CA TRP A 570 -14.97 -26.15 16.80
C TRP A 570 -13.65 -26.24 17.55
N VAL A 571 -13.64 -25.74 18.78
CA VAL A 571 -12.52 -25.89 19.71
C VAL A 571 -13.06 -26.48 21.00
N GLY A 572 -12.47 -27.58 21.47
CA GLY A 572 -12.90 -28.24 22.70
C GLY A 572 -12.77 -27.32 23.91
N GLY A 573 -13.73 -27.40 24.84
CA GLY A 573 -13.75 -26.55 26.04
C GLY A 573 -12.45 -26.63 26.84
N GLY A 574 -11.83 -27.80 26.96
CA GLY A 574 -10.55 -28.00 27.63
C GLY A 574 -9.35 -27.32 26.97
N SER A 575 -9.48 -26.81 25.74
CA SER A 575 -8.43 -26.06 25.03
C SER A 575 -8.59 -24.55 25.11
N ILE A 576 -9.77 -24.04 25.46
CA ILE A 576 -10.07 -22.60 25.39
C ILE A 576 -10.66 -22.02 26.68
N ALA A 577 -11.02 -22.87 27.64
CA ALA A 577 -11.55 -22.43 28.91
C ALA A 577 -10.51 -21.55 29.65
N PRO A 578 -10.84 -20.27 29.97
CA PRO A 578 -9.90 -19.33 30.58
C PRO A 578 -9.34 -19.80 31.93
N ASP A 579 -10.11 -20.60 32.67
CA ASP A 579 -9.77 -21.20 33.95
C ASP A 579 -8.94 -22.50 33.83
N GLN A 580 -8.76 -23.03 32.60
CA GLN A 580 -8.04 -24.28 32.33
C GLN A 580 -6.70 -24.10 31.59
N PHE A 581 -6.15 -22.87 31.53
CA PHE A 581 -4.91 -22.53 30.81
C PHE A 581 -5.04 -22.69 29.28
N PRO A 582 -5.82 -21.80 28.65
CA PRO A 582 -6.20 -21.94 27.25
C PRO A 582 -5.01 -21.80 26.29
N ALA A 583 -5.12 -22.48 25.14
CA ALA A 583 -4.06 -22.61 24.16
C ALA A 583 -4.38 -21.83 22.88
N ALA A 584 -3.76 -20.67 22.70
CA ALA A 584 -3.94 -19.83 21.51
C ALA A 584 -3.59 -20.59 20.22
N ASN A 585 -2.58 -21.47 20.27
CA ASN A 585 -2.19 -22.30 19.12
C ASN A 585 -3.36 -23.12 18.53
N VAL A 586 -4.21 -23.72 19.38
CA VAL A 586 -5.32 -24.55 18.88
C VAL A 586 -6.34 -23.68 18.15
N LEU A 587 -6.73 -22.55 18.73
CA LEU A 587 -7.65 -21.63 18.08
C LEU A 587 -7.08 -21.07 16.77
N VAL A 588 -5.81 -20.67 16.77
CA VAL A 588 -5.13 -20.15 15.57
C VAL A 588 -5.08 -21.21 14.47
N HIS A 589 -4.76 -22.46 14.82
CA HIS A 589 -4.74 -23.58 13.89
C HIS A 589 -6.11 -23.82 13.24
N GLU A 590 -7.16 -23.95 14.04
CA GLU A 590 -8.51 -24.19 13.51
C GLU A 590 -9.04 -23.01 12.69
N MET A 591 -8.69 -21.80 13.08
CA MET A 591 -9.04 -20.61 12.31
C MET A 591 -8.25 -20.55 10.99
N GLY A 592 -7.03 -21.10 10.95
CA GLY A 592 -6.26 -21.32 9.72
C GLY A 592 -7.02 -22.21 8.71
N HIS A 593 -7.66 -23.28 9.18
CA HIS A 593 -8.54 -24.11 8.34
C HIS A 593 -9.78 -23.36 7.84
N ALA A 594 -10.39 -22.51 8.69
CA ALA A 594 -11.45 -21.60 8.25
C ALA A 594 -10.94 -20.58 7.21
N LEU A 595 -9.63 -20.32 7.15
CA LEU A 595 -8.91 -19.56 6.13
C LEU A 595 -8.30 -20.45 5.03
N HIS A 596 -8.77 -21.69 4.91
CA HIS A 596 -8.37 -22.65 3.87
C HIS A 596 -6.86 -22.96 3.86
N TRP A 597 -6.24 -22.96 5.03
CA TRP A 597 -4.90 -23.50 5.21
C TRP A 597 -5.00 -24.99 5.49
N PRO A 598 -4.39 -25.87 4.69
CA PRO A 598 -4.36 -27.30 4.99
C PRO A 598 -3.29 -27.61 6.01
N HIS A 599 -3.34 -28.83 6.56
CA HIS A 599 -2.22 -29.36 7.32
C HIS A 599 -0.95 -29.43 6.47
N ASN A 600 0.20 -29.25 7.13
CA ASN A 600 1.53 -29.43 6.57
C ASN A 600 2.18 -30.67 7.17
N PHE A 601 2.51 -31.69 6.37
CA PHE A 601 3.00 -32.96 6.92
C PHE A 601 3.68 -33.91 5.93
N ILE A 602 4.61 -34.74 6.42
CA ILE A 602 5.34 -35.71 5.59
C ILE A 602 4.58 -37.06 5.51
N GLY A 603 3.83 -37.27 4.42
CA GLY A 603 3.23 -38.58 4.08
C GLY A 603 1.87 -38.89 4.72
N PRO A 604 1.23 -40.04 4.49
CA PRO A 604 -0.20 -40.23 4.79
C PRO A 604 -0.56 -40.51 6.27
N ALA A 605 0.39 -40.51 7.21
CA ALA A 605 0.22 -41.15 8.53
C ALA A 605 0.17 -40.21 9.74
N SER A 606 0.69 -38.98 9.67
CA SER A 606 0.71 -38.04 10.80
C SER A 606 0.56 -36.61 10.28
N GLU A 607 -0.52 -35.92 10.66
CA GLU A 607 -0.84 -34.57 10.16
C GLU A 607 -0.15 -33.43 10.95
N TYR A 608 0.54 -33.75 12.05
CA TYR A 608 1.13 -32.78 12.99
C TYR A 608 2.62 -33.04 13.24
N ASP A 609 3.41 -33.12 12.18
CA ASP A 609 4.83 -33.49 12.24
C ASP A 609 5.81 -32.43 11.71
N ASP A 610 5.37 -31.21 11.42
CA ASP A 610 6.25 -30.07 11.18
C ASP A 610 6.24 -29.11 12.37
N PRO A 611 7.31 -29.02 13.19
CA PRO A 611 7.36 -28.10 14.33
C PRO A 611 7.49 -26.62 13.92
N VAL A 612 7.62 -26.34 12.62
CA VAL A 612 7.88 -25.02 12.06
C VAL A 612 6.63 -24.41 11.40
N ASP A 613 5.46 -25.04 11.47
CA ASP A 613 4.22 -24.47 10.91
C ASP A 613 3.06 -24.62 11.88
N VAL A 614 2.27 -23.55 12.08
CA VAL A 614 1.09 -23.59 12.94
C VAL A 614 0.06 -24.60 12.46
N MET A 615 0.02 -24.88 11.16
CA MET A 615 -0.87 -25.88 10.57
C MET A 615 -0.36 -27.31 10.72
N SER A 616 0.58 -27.55 11.63
CA SER A 616 1.16 -28.85 11.91
C SER A 616 1.55 -28.96 13.39
N GLY A 617 2.76 -29.42 13.72
CA GLY A 617 3.25 -29.55 15.09
C GLY A 617 3.78 -28.23 15.66
N SER A 618 3.89 -28.14 16.98
CA SER A 618 4.55 -26.98 17.65
C SER A 618 5.97 -27.31 18.12
N PRO A 619 6.87 -26.31 18.14
CA PRO A 619 8.23 -26.49 18.61
C PRO A 619 8.25 -26.87 20.09
N ALA A 620 9.26 -27.61 20.53
CA ALA A 620 9.37 -28.09 21.91
C ALA A 620 9.27 -26.94 22.94
N ASN A 621 9.87 -25.78 22.64
CA ASN A 621 9.87 -24.62 23.53
C ASN A 621 8.57 -23.79 23.47
N GLY A 622 7.67 -24.08 22.53
CA GLY A 622 6.34 -23.46 22.43
C GLY A 622 5.24 -24.24 23.17
N ARG A 623 5.63 -25.26 23.95
CA ARG A 623 4.71 -26.12 24.70
C ARG A 623 4.57 -25.68 26.15
N CYS A 624 3.34 -25.69 26.65
CA CYS A 624 3.00 -25.48 28.04
C CYS A 624 2.90 -26.83 28.77
N SER A 625 3.04 -26.81 30.10
CA SER A 625 3.04 -28.01 30.94
C SER A 625 2.11 -27.87 32.16
N LYS A 626 1.41 -28.94 32.55
CA LYS A 626 0.48 -28.98 33.70
C LYS A 626 0.61 -30.30 34.45
N PRO A 627 0.73 -30.28 35.78
CA PRO A 627 0.66 -31.49 36.59
C PRO A 627 -0.70 -32.18 36.46
N ILE A 628 -0.69 -33.50 36.27
CA ILE A 628 -1.92 -34.32 36.23
C ILE A 628 -2.26 -34.79 37.65
N VAL A 629 -3.54 -34.71 38.03
CA VAL A 629 -4.02 -35.29 39.29
C VAL A 629 -3.86 -36.81 39.23
N GLY A 630 -3.01 -37.36 40.10
CA GLY A 630 -2.62 -38.78 40.08
C GLY A 630 -1.17 -39.05 39.63
N GLY A 631 -0.42 -38.00 39.25
CA GLY A 631 1.01 -38.07 38.92
C GLY A 631 1.30 -37.92 37.42
N GLY A 632 2.42 -37.28 37.10
CA GLY A 632 2.84 -36.95 35.72
C GLY A 632 2.59 -35.49 35.32
N THR A 633 3.09 -35.12 34.14
CA THR A 633 2.96 -33.78 33.56
C THR A 633 2.43 -33.90 32.15
N TRP A 634 1.29 -33.26 31.88
CA TRP A 634 0.75 -33.12 30.53
C TRP A 634 1.42 -31.94 29.83
N THR A 635 1.78 -32.09 28.55
CA THR A 635 2.38 -31.02 27.75
C THR A 635 1.60 -30.78 26.47
N TRP A 636 1.45 -29.52 26.06
CA TRP A 636 0.61 -29.16 24.92
C TRP A 636 1.08 -27.92 24.19
N PRO A 637 0.76 -27.79 22.88
CA PRO A 637 1.05 -26.59 22.13
C PRO A 637 0.19 -25.43 22.62
N CYS A 638 0.80 -24.38 23.15
CA CYS A 638 0.06 -23.24 23.69
C CYS A 638 0.36 -21.93 22.98
N VAL A 639 1.59 -21.74 22.49
CA VAL A 639 1.99 -20.53 21.76
C VAL A 639 2.04 -20.82 20.26
N PRO A 640 1.38 -20.00 19.41
CA PRO A 640 1.44 -20.18 17.96
C PRO A 640 2.79 -19.75 17.40
N GLN A 641 3.30 -20.50 16.43
CA GLN A 641 4.40 -20.13 15.54
C GLN A 641 3.87 -19.56 14.21
N ASN A 642 4.74 -18.98 13.37
CA ASN A 642 4.31 -18.48 12.07
C ASN A 642 3.82 -19.62 11.17
N THR A 643 2.92 -19.30 10.24
CA THR A 643 2.56 -20.25 9.18
C THR A 643 3.46 -20.08 7.95
N MET A 644 3.49 -21.11 7.10
CA MET A 644 4.26 -21.07 5.86
C MET A 644 3.96 -19.81 5.01
N ALA A 645 4.99 -19.26 4.36
CA ALA A 645 4.85 -18.16 3.42
C ALA A 645 3.82 -18.45 2.34
N PHE A 646 3.71 -19.72 1.91
CA PHE A 646 2.70 -20.10 0.93
C PHE A 646 1.26 -19.95 1.43
N ASN A 647 0.97 -20.23 2.71
CA ASN A 647 -0.35 -20.01 3.30
C ASN A 647 -0.68 -18.51 3.37
N ARG A 648 0.31 -17.68 3.76
CA ARG A 648 0.19 -16.21 3.78
C ARG A 648 0.03 -15.63 2.38
N PHE A 649 0.78 -16.14 1.40
CA PHE A 649 0.64 -15.78 -0.01
C PHE A 649 -0.73 -16.15 -0.55
N ALA A 650 -1.14 -17.41 -0.34
CA ALA A 650 -2.46 -17.89 -0.71
C ALA A 650 -3.54 -16.99 -0.13
N ALA A 651 -3.49 -16.64 1.17
CA ALA A 651 -4.45 -15.74 1.83
C ALA A 651 -4.42 -14.28 1.35
N GLY A 652 -3.42 -13.86 0.56
CA GLY A 652 -3.30 -12.48 0.09
C GLY A 652 -2.54 -11.54 1.03
N TRP A 653 -1.80 -12.10 2.00
CA TRP A 653 -1.05 -11.34 3.00
C TRP A 653 0.37 -11.01 2.55
N ILE A 654 0.97 -11.89 1.78
CA ILE A 654 2.19 -11.60 1.01
C ILE A 654 1.75 -11.06 -0.36
N SER A 655 2.22 -9.86 -0.69
CA SER A 655 1.97 -9.27 -2.01
C SER A 655 2.83 -9.92 -3.07
N ASP A 656 2.39 -9.88 -4.31
CA ASP A 656 3.08 -10.60 -5.39
C ASP A 656 4.48 -10.00 -5.70
N GLY A 657 4.73 -8.73 -5.33
CA GLY A 657 6.06 -8.10 -5.38
C GLY A 657 7.03 -8.60 -4.31
N GLN A 658 6.54 -9.35 -3.32
CA GLN A 658 7.32 -10.00 -2.28
C GLN A 658 7.54 -11.48 -2.58
N VAL A 659 7.27 -11.90 -3.83
CA VAL A 659 7.51 -13.26 -4.33
C VAL A 659 8.41 -13.18 -5.56
N GLN A 660 9.41 -14.07 -5.64
CA GLN A 660 10.23 -14.21 -6.84
C GLN A 660 10.30 -15.64 -7.33
N LEU A 661 10.39 -15.81 -8.65
CA LEU A 661 10.47 -17.12 -9.29
C LEU A 661 11.92 -17.47 -9.65
N GLN A 662 12.31 -18.70 -9.33
CA GLN A 662 13.50 -19.35 -9.86
C GLN A 662 13.11 -20.26 -11.02
N LEU A 663 13.13 -19.72 -12.25
CA LEU A 663 12.73 -20.44 -13.48
C LEU A 663 13.90 -20.99 -14.30
N THR A 664 15.12 -20.48 -14.08
CA THR A 664 16.29 -20.73 -14.93
C THR A 664 17.36 -21.54 -14.20
N GLY A 665 18.15 -22.33 -14.92
CA GLY A 665 19.28 -23.06 -14.33
C GLY A 665 20.45 -22.19 -13.85
N SER A 666 20.48 -20.90 -14.19
CA SER A 666 21.53 -19.96 -13.76
C SER A 666 21.45 -19.64 -12.27
N GLN A 667 22.61 -19.49 -11.64
CA GLN A 667 22.71 -19.05 -10.25
C GLN A 667 22.15 -17.64 -10.05
N LYS A 668 21.34 -17.45 -9.00
CA LYS A 668 20.79 -16.18 -8.56
C LYS A 668 20.84 -16.07 -7.05
N ASP A 669 21.09 -14.87 -6.55
CA ASP A 669 21.06 -14.57 -5.12
C ASP A 669 19.77 -13.83 -4.76
N PHE A 670 19.13 -14.26 -3.68
CA PHE A 670 17.90 -13.69 -3.16
C PHE A 670 18.08 -13.34 -1.68
N THR A 671 17.65 -12.16 -1.27
CA THR A 671 17.56 -11.81 0.16
C THR A 671 16.12 -11.98 0.60
N LEU A 672 15.87 -13.01 1.40
CA LEU A 672 14.59 -13.31 2.04
C LEU A 672 14.49 -12.52 3.34
N ASP A 673 13.56 -11.58 3.37
CA ASP A 673 13.16 -10.86 4.57
C ASP A 673 12.33 -11.78 5.48
N ALA A 674 12.36 -11.46 6.77
CA ALA A 674 11.52 -12.10 7.78
C ALA A 674 10.03 -12.13 7.37
N PRO A 675 9.24 -13.04 7.95
CA PRO A 675 7.78 -12.91 7.95
C PRO A 675 7.39 -11.48 8.33
N MET A 676 6.50 -10.86 7.55
CA MET A 676 6.05 -9.45 7.71
C MET A 676 7.05 -8.36 7.30
N GLY A 677 8.24 -8.71 6.81
CA GLY A 677 9.18 -7.76 6.22
C GLY A 677 8.63 -7.10 4.95
N ALA A 678 9.05 -5.87 4.66
CA ALA A 678 8.56 -5.14 3.48
C ALA A 678 9.14 -5.66 2.15
N GLY A 679 10.25 -6.40 2.18
CA GLY A 679 10.92 -6.97 1.01
C GLY A 679 10.43 -8.37 0.63
N LEU A 680 11.30 -9.11 -0.05
CA LEU A 680 11.03 -10.44 -0.60
C LEU A 680 10.80 -11.45 0.53
N GLN A 681 9.62 -12.04 0.64
CA GLN A 681 9.31 -13.01 1.69
C GLN A 681 9.29 -14.46 1.20
N MET A 682 9.16 -14.69 -0.11
CA MET A 682 9.10 -16.03 -0.66
C MET A 682 9.83 -16.14 -2.00
N VAL A 683 10.67 -17.15 -2.15
CA VAL A 683 11.17 -17.59 -3.46
C VAL A 683 10.49 -18.89 -3.84
N VAL A 684 10.07 -19.01 -5.10
CA VAL A 684 9.37 -20.19 -5.60
C VAL A 684 10.11 -20.74 -6.81
N ALA A 685 10.41 -22.04 -6.81
CA ALA A 685 10.90 -22.78 -7.95
C ALA A 685 9.80 -23.75 -8.40
N PRO A 686 9.01 -23.41 -9.44
CA PRO A 686 8.01 -24.30 -10.00
C PRO A 686 8.65 -25.52 -10.64
N ASP A 687 7.97 -26.66 -10.56
CA ASP A 687 8.38 -27.89 -11.22
C ASP A 687 8.32 -27.71 -12.75
N THR A 688 9.38 -28.18 -13.43
CA THR A 688 9.53 -28.03 -14.88
C THR A 688 8.53 -28.83 -15.71
N THR A 689 7.91 -29.86 -15.13
CA THR A 689 6.92 -30.73 -15.79
C THR A 689 5.47 -30.32 -15.47
N ASN A 690 5.23 -29.75 -14.28
CA ASN A 690 3.93 -29.30 -13.83
C ASN A 690 4.06 -28.15 -12.81
N PRO A 691 3.83 -26.88 -13.20
CA PRO A 691 4.03 -25.72 -12.33
C PRO A 691 3.06 -25.66 -11.13
N LYS A 692 2.08 -26.57 -11.02
CA LYS A 692 1.24 -26.74 -9.83
C LYS A 692 1.96 -27.43 -8.67
N VAL A 693 3.14 -28.01 -8.94
CA VAL A 693 4.06 -28.50 -7.93
C VAL A 693 5.24 -27.55 -7.86
N MET A 694 5.67 -27.15 -6.67
CA MET A 694 6.70 -26.15 -6.51
C MET A 694 7.48 -26.32 -5.21
N LEU A 695 8.76 -25.92 -5.25
CA LEU A 695 9.59 -25.73 -4.07
C LEU A 695 9.48 -24.26 -3.64
N THR A 696 9.20 -24.00 -2.37
CA THR A 696 9.10 -22.66 -1.80
C THR A 696 10.13 -22.46 -0.70
N LEU A 697 10.76 -21.30 -0.67
CA LEU A 697 11.74 -20.90 0.34
C LEU A 697 11.29 -19.63 1.06
N GLU A 698 11.45 -19.60 2.38
CA GLU A 698 11.14 -18.43 3.22
C GLU A 698 12.13 -18.30 4.38
N ALA A 699 12.35 -17.07 4.85
CA ALA A 699 13.14 -16.83 6.05
C ALA A 699 12.34 -17.19 7.31
N ARG A 700 12.98 -17.86 8.27
CA ARG A 700 12.44 -18.21 9.59
C ARG A 700 13.41 -17.73 10.69
N PRO A 701 13.46 -16.41 10.97
CA PRO A 701 14.21 -15.88 12.11
C PRO A 701 13.51 -16.25 13.43
N ARG A 702 14.26 -16.31 14.54
CA ARG A 702 13.68 -16.51 15.88
C ARG A 702 13.16 -15.21 16.48
N THR A 703 12.29 -14.54 15.76
CA THR A 703 11.62 -13.29 16.18
C THR A 703 10.11 -13.41 16.00
N GLY A 704 9.34 -12.52 16.64
CA GLY A 704 7.88 -12.55 16.56
C GLY A 704 7.28 -13.88 17.07
N ALA A 705 6.39 -14.50 16.31
CA ALA A 705 5.78 -15.77 16.69
C ALA A 705 6.77 -16.95 16.64
N ASP A 706 7.85 -16.84 15.84
CA ASP A 706 8.89 -17.87 15.74
C ASP A 706 9.97 -17.79 16.83
N GLN A 707 9.83 -16.90 17.82
CA GLN A 707 10.80 -16.76 18.92
C GLN A 707 11.04 -18.06 19.71
N TYR A 708 10.10 -19.01 19.66
CA TYR A 708 10.19 -20.31 20.33
C TYR A 708 10.76 -21.43 19.45
N GLN A 709 11.13 -21.14 18.20
CA GLN A 709 11.75 -22.11 17.32
C GLN A 709 13.16 -22.49 17.83
N THR A 710 13.53 -23.75 17.64
CA THR A 710 14.86 -24.25 18.03
C THR A 710 15.92 -23.99 16.97
N THR A 711 15.51 -23.67 15.75
CA THR A 711 16.36 -23.47 14.59
C THR A 711 15.91 -22.23 13.83
N GLU A 712 16.86 -21.37 13.46
CA GLU A 712 16.64 -20.24 12.55
C GLU A 712 17.35 -20.50 11.22
N GLY A 713 16.82 -19.97 10.12
CA GLY A 713 17.37 -20.17 8.79
C GLY A 713 16.36 -19.92 7.68
N VAL A 714 16.53 -20.62 6.57
CA VAL A 714 15.62 -20.59 5.43
C VAL A 714 14.87 -21.91 5.33
N ALA A 715 13.56 -21.89 5.56
CA ALA A 715 12.73 -23.08 5.46
C ALA A 715 12.43 -23.42 4.00
N ALA A 716 12.53 -24.70 3.66
CA ALA A 716 12.24 -25.24 2.33
C ALA A 716 11.04 -26.19 2.37
N TYR A 717 10.03 -25.91 1.55
CA TYR A 717 8.78 -26.67 1.48
C TYR A 717 8.43 -27.07 0.07
N ILE A 718 7.79 -28.22 -0.11
CA ILE A 718 7.15 -28.61 -1.37
C ILE A 718 5.65 -28.35 -1.23
N VAL A 719 5.08 -27.67 -2.22
CA VAL A 719 3.65 -27.41 -2.35
C VAL A 719 3.15 -28.05 -3.63
N ASP A 720 2.15 -28.92 -3.53
CA ASP A 720 1.52 -29.60 -4.65
C ASP A 720 0.02 -29.28 -4.69
N GLN A 721 -0.42 -28.62 -5.75
CA GLN A 721 -1.82 -28.22 -5.94
C GLN A 721 -2.60 -29.10 -6.92
N ARG A 722 -2.13 -30.32 -7.23
CA ARG A 722 -2.83 -31.20 -8.17
C ARG A 722 -4.12 -31.76 -7.54
N PRO A 723 -5.28 -31.64 -8.20
CA PRO A 723 -6.57 -32.11 -7.66
C PRO A 723 -6.68 -33.63 -7.43
N THR A 724 -5.83 -34.44 -8.08
CA THR A 724 -5.96 -35.91 -8.16
C THR A 724 -5.33 -36.67 -6.99
N GLU A 725 -4.66 -36.03 -6.05
CA GLU A 725 -4.06 -36.69 -4.88
C GLU A 725 -4.97 -36.77 -3.64
N CYS A 726 -6.26 -36.41 -3.77
CA CYS A 726 -7.29 -36.73 -2.76
C CYS A 726 -7.56 -38.26 -2.74
N GLY A 727 -6.68 -39.03 -2.12
CA GLY A 727 -6.80 -40.47 -1.96
C GLY A 727 -7.85 -40.87 -0.90
N SER A 728 -8.60 -41.93 -1.20
CA SER A 728 -9.56 -42.60 -0.32
C SER A 728 -8.88 -43.25 0.90
N LEU A 729 -8.88 -42.58 2.04
CA LEU A 729 -8.50 -43.19 3.32
C LEU A 729 -9.76 -43.35 4.17
N GLY A 730 -10.26 -44.59 4.23
CA GLY A 730 -11.08 -45.17 5.30
C GLY A 730 -12.35 -44.41 5.73
N SER A 731 -13.49 -45.07 5.55
CA SER A 731 -14.90 -44.82 5.93
C SER A 731 -15.35 -43.88 7.08
N PHE A 732 -14.56 -42.94 7.59
CA PHE A 732 -15.02 -41.97 8.59
C PHE A 732 -14.73 -40.50 8.26
N PHE A 733 -13.78 -40.17 7.37
CA PHE A 733 -13.66 -38.81 6.80
C PHE A 733 -13.06 -38.88 5.40
N SER A 734 -13.86 -39.20 4.39
CA SER A 734 -13.51 -38.91 2.99
C SER A 734 -13.97 -37.49 2.66
N SER A 735 -13.17 -36.50 3.02
CA SER A 735 -13.46 -35.10 2.67
C SER A 735 -12.18 -34.41 2.22
N CYS A 736 -12.09 -34.15 0.91
CA CYS A 736 -11.33 -32.99 0.45
C CYS A 736 -12.00 -31.75 1.09
N ILE A 737 -11.48 -31.30 2.23
CA ILE A 737 -11.87 -30.04 2.86
C ILE A 737 -11.15 -28.94 2.10
N SER A 738 -11.91 -28.04 1.44
CA SER A 738 -11.63 -26.77 0.69
C SER A 738 -10.31 -26.50 -0.08
N SER A 739 -9.22 -27.18 0.25
CA SER A 739 -7.81 -26.91 -0.02
C SER A 739 -7.17 -28.03 -0.85
N PHE A 740 -7.25 -27.94 -2.18
CA PHE A 740 -6.64 -28.90 -3.13
C PHE A 740 -5.10 -28.87 -3.15
N ARG A 741 -4.44 -28.43 -2.07
CA ARG A 741 -2.98 -28.36 -1.95
C ARG A 741 -2.47 -29.27 -0.84
N ARG A 742 -1.45 -30.05 -1.15
CA ARG A 742 -0.62 -30.77 -0.20
C ARG A 742 0.65 -29.94 0.03
N GLN A 743 1.06 -29.78 1.28
CA GLN A 743 2.28 -29.04 1.62
C GLN A 743 3.08 -29.83 2.65
N TYR A 744 4.39 -29.89 2.49
CA TYR A 744 5.28 -30.68 3.33
C TYR A 744 6.72 -30.19 3.31
N GLN A 745 7.47 -30.53 4.36
CA GLN A 745 8.91 -30.26 4.45
C GLN A 745 9.62 -30.84 3.23
N ALA A 746 10.47 -30.05 2.57
CA ALA A 746 11.12 -30.48 1.33
C ALA A 746 12.21 -31.55 1.55
N ILE A 747 12.76 -31.62 2.76
CA ILE A 747 13.77 -32.58 3.21
C ILE A 747 13.58 -32.84 4.71
N GLY A 748 14.17 -33.94 5.20
CA GLY A 748 14.17 -34.27 6.63
C GLY A 748 13.15 -35.34 7.00
N SER A 749 13.02 -35.56 8.30
CA SER A 749 12.12 -36.54 8.91
C SER A 749 11.00 -35.84 9.71
N PRO A 750 9.86 -36.52 9.92
CA PRO A 750 8.81 -36.07 10.83
C PRO A 750 9.35 -35.54 12.16
N ASN A 751 8.77 -34.45 12.65
CA ASN A 751 9.13 -33.68 13.85
C ASN A 751 10.54 -33.05 13.81
N GLY A 752 11.19 -33.02 12.65
CA GLY A 752 12.52 -32.42 12.47
C GLY A 752 12.46 -30.98 11.96
N THR A 753 13.59 -30.27 12.09
CA THR A 753 13.84 -28.92 11.53
C THR A 753 14.89 -28.93 10.41
N ALA A 754 15.20 -30.10 9.84
CA ALA A 754 16.25 -30.25 8.84
C ALA A 754 15.96 -29.50 7.52
N HIS A 755 14.69 -29.18 7.26
CA HIS A 755 14.26 -28.31 6.16
C HIS A 755 14.51 -26.82 6.41
N VAL A 756 14.90 -26.42 7.62
CA VAL A 756 15.32 -25.05 7.95
C VAL A 756 16.84 -24.95 7.77
N LEU A 757 17.25 -24.49 6.59
CA LEU A 757 18.64 -24.38 6.17
C LEU A 757 19.34 -23.26 6.94
N GLN A 758 20.36 -23.59 7.72
CA GLN A 758 21.09 -22.61 8.53
C GLN A 758 22.18 -21.90 7.70
N LEU A 759 22.67 -20.75 8.17
CA LEU A 759 23.76 -20.02 7.54
C LEU A 759 24.98 -20.94 7.29
N GLY A 760 25.50 -20.90 6.07
CA GLY A 760 26.64 -21.72 5.63
C GLY A 760 26.26 -23.11 5.14
N THR A 761 24.98 -23.52 5.23
CA THR A 761 24.53 -24.79 4.67
C THR A 761 24.30 -24.69 3.16
N THR A 762 24.57 -25.79 2.46
CA THR A 762 24.22 -25.98 1.05
C THR A 762 23.55 -27.32 0.89
N THR A 763 22.43 -27.37 0.20
CA THR A 763 21.67 -28.60 -0.09
C THR A 763 21.18 -28.61 -1.52
N VAL A 764 20.80 -29.79 -2.03
CA VAL A 764 20.17 -29.93 -3.34
C VAL A 764 18.80 -30.59 -3.15
N ILE A 765 17.75 -29.93 -3.65
CA ILE A 765 16.36 -30.39 -3.55
C ILE A 765 15.77 -30.41 -4.95
N GLY A 766 15.37 -31.58 -5.44
CA GLY A 766 14.75 -31.72 -6.76
C GLY A 766 15.55 -31.08 -7.89
N GLY A 767 16.89 -31.18 -7.87
CA GLY A 767 17.76 -30.57 -8.90
C GLY A 767 18.09 -29.08 -8.70
N VAL A 768 17.56 -28.43 -7.67
CA VAL A 768 17.92 -27.05 -7.29
C VAL A 768 18.94 -27.07 -6.15
N SER A 769 20.10 -26.44 -6.36
CA SER A 769 21.07 -26.18 -5.30
C SER A 769 20.70 -24.91 -4.56
N ILE A 770 20.65 -24.97 -3.23
CA ILE A 770 20.30 -23.86 -2.33
C ILE A 770 21.41 -23.71 -1.30
N SER A 771 21.99 -22.51 -1.21
CA SER A 771 23.05 -22.17 -0.26
C SER A 771 22.65 -20.94 0.54
N VAL A 772 22.63 -21.02 1.88
CA VAL A 772 22.38 -19.84 2.73
C VAL A 772 23.70 -19.12 2.96
N THR A 773 23.86 -17.95 2.37
CA THR A 773 25.17 -17.27 2.24
C THR A 773 25.35 -16.10 3.20
N ALA A 774 24.27 -15.46 3.66
CA ALA A 774 24.35 -14.39 4.65
C ALA A 774 23.11 -14.35 5.57
N HIS A 775 23.28 -13.76 6.75
CA HIS A 775 22.21 -13.46 7.71
C HIS A 775 22.48 -12.06 8.29
N VAL A 776 21.57 -11.12 8.08
CA VAL A 776 21.70 -9.72 8.55
C VAL A 776 20.38 -9.28 9.16
N GLY A 777 20.38 -8.97 10.46
CA GLY A 777 19.14 -8.73 11.19
C GLY A 777 18.25 -9.96 11.15
N ASP A 778 17.01 -9.81 10.70
CA ASP A 778 16.05 -10.91 10.57
C ASP A 778 15.96 -11.46 9.13
N SER A 779 16.90 -11.10 8.26
CA SER A 779 16.89 -11.44 6.82
C SER A 779 18.02 -12.38 6.43
N PHE A 780 17.75 -13.31 5.52
CA PHE A 780 18.69 -14.33 5.04
C PHE A 780 18.94 -14.20 3.54
N THR A 781 20.20 -14.20 3.12
CA THR A 781 20.55 -14.29 1.70
C THR A 781 20.76 -15.74 1.31
N VAL A 782 20.15 -16.15 0.21
CA VAL A 782 20.28 -17.48 -0.40
C VAL A 782 20.78 -17.39 -1.83
N SER A 783 21.75 -18.23 -2.17
CA SER A 783 22.15 -18.47 -3.55
C SER A 783 21.46 -19.73 -4.07
N ILE A 784 20.77 -19.61 -5.20
CA ILE A 784 19.97 -20.68 -5.78
C ILE A 784 20.42 -20.90 -7.22
N SER A 785 20.67 -22.15 -7.62
CA SER A 785 20.98 -22.54 -9.00
C SER A 785 20.30 -23.85 -9.38
N GLY A 786 20.18 -24.13 -10.68
CA GLY A 786 19.47 -25.31 -11.19
C GLY A 786 17.97 -25.08 -11.40
N THR A 787 17.28 -26.13 -11.81
CA THR A 787 15.84 -26.15 -12.13
C THR A 787 15.16 -27.20 -11.29
N PHE A 788 13.96 -26.89 -10.79
CA PHE A 788 13.22 -27.81 -9.92
C PHE A 788 12.48 -28.87 -10.73
N THR A 789 12.70 -30.12 -10.34
CA THR A 789 11.89 -31.27 -10.71
C THR A 789 11.53 -31.97 -9.40
N ALA A 790 10.24 -32.06 -9.12
CA ALA A 790 9.67 -32.66 -7.94
C ALA A 790 10.14 -34.12 -7.81
N PRO A 791 10.60 -34.52 -6.62
CA PRO A 791 11.16 -35.86 -6.37
C PRO A 791 10.14 -36.99 -6.38
#